data_AF-A0A7J9PZM0-F1
#
_entry.id   AF-A0A7J9PZM0-F1
#
_cell.length_a   1.000
_cell.length_b   1.000
_cell.length_c   1.000
_cell.angle_alpha   90.00
_cell.angle_beta   90.00
_cell.angle_gamma   90.00
#
_symmetry.space_group_name_H-M   'P 1'
#
loop_
_entity.id
_entity.type
_entity.pdbx_description
1 polymer ?
#
loop_
_entity_poly.entity_id
_entity_poly.type
_entity_poly.pdbx_seq_one_letter_code
_entity_poly.pdbx_strand_id
1 'polypeptide(L)'
;MRRSILLMIAIAIAALICIPAIPQNAVAQSDQNLIIIKTDYQMLGLAELHGGGHLTYELRGTAARDLRRAVLDFYDNTWLGTINGTIDSRELRSESRGYIDHMENVLETNMEDFFAGYTISFAPLYRQEDISVSATGFTTVTDVQNDVTTPIRIFLYFNAGNSNIPYDFRMMSELFIDALFHEYVMSTGFIDPNGYTYQYKHTDYRVSAGSFSRLDVNSGKFHIVRTPAGEIAQYSVTFKYNEIPINDMSTFKPFDFFENPQLLFALVFICGYVISTVPTRMYANYKFTYPRKFRSRALKITWLHIGSKIAIVILILLYFFPTMFGFISPKIFLGGTFIWIIAIAMTVTFVALAKVLYDKKTADISKEELDIVEKKIVRKPAPIARTTTRTPAGVNVVVQQPAAQQAAPAPVQEKPTGPPCVVCKKSIVNFDDLLKCKCGQLYHEECAEVAKHCTKCGNALVEIVPVGPVKKDIACPTCAQMNSVEEGVDLLLVECGSCGVIMEKINEGYNYLVVDNDHTTAFKMFVSLLKNGCTGLSISTTFPDKLKKEHDMETCEVIWLTDTSVADKKTINPHRLEFEMMRMYAAFVKSNSKSAIILDGFEYLVVENGFDKVFKFIKKINDLSSVNNATLIVPIGTSSLELDQLGTLKKEFDKVIDMVGNGDD
;
A
#
# COMPACT_ATOMS: atom_id res chain seq x y z
N MET A 1 -47.83 -5.75 -6.60
CA MET A 1 -46.95 -4.90 -7.43
C MET A 1 -45.63 -4.51 -6.75
N ARG A 2 -45.54 -3.62 -5.75
CA ARG A 2 -44.21 -3.18 -5.21
C ARG A 2 -43.39 -4.34 -4.60
N ARG A 3 -44.00 -5.18 -3.76
CA ARG A 3 -43.40 -6.45 -3.29
C ARG A 3 -43.10 -7.42 -4.45
N SER A 4 -43.98 -7.49 -5.46
CA SER A 4 -43.81 -8.36 -6.64
C SER A 4 -42.60 -7.98 -7.48
N ILE A 5 -42.31 -6.68 -7.64
CA ILE A 5 -41.13 -6.18 -8.36
C ILE A 5 -39.87 -6.41 -7.54
N LEU A 6 -39.90 -6.20 -6.22
CA LEU A 6 -38.80 -6.57 -5.32
C LEU A 6 -38.54 -8.08 -5.34
N LEU A 7 -39.58 -8.92 -5.41
CA LEU A 7 -39.43 -10.37 -5.53
C LEU A 7 -38.86 -10.77 -6.89
N MET A 8 -39.32 -10.18 -8.00
CA MET A 8 -38.74 -10.43 -9.33
C MET A 8 -37.28 -9.96 -9.43
N ILE A 9 -36.92 -8.84 -8.80
CA ILE A 9 -35.54 -8.35 -8.73
C ILE A 9 -34.70 -9.25 -7.83
N ALA A 10 -35.22 -9.70 -6.68
CA ALA A 10 -34.53 -10.64 -5.80
C ALA A 10 -34.36 -12.03 -6.44
N ILE A 11 -35.35 -12.52 -7.20
CA ILE A 11 -35.25 -13.76 -7.98
C ILE A 11 -34.27 -13.60 -9.14
N ALA A 12 -34.25 -12.45 -9.82
CA ALA A 12 -33.25 -12.18 -10.87
C ALA A 12 -31.83 -12.12 -10.27
N ILE A 13 -31.63 -11.39 -9.18
CA ILE A 13 -30.35 -11.30 -8.46
C ILE A 13 -29.93 -12.68 -7.92
N ALA A 14 -30.85 -13.45 -7.32
CA ALA A 14 -30.55 -14.81 -6.87
C ALA A 14 -30.22 -15.75 -8.04
N ALA A 15 -30.95 -15.69 -9.15
CA ALA A 15 -30.63 -16.46 -10.35
C ALA A 15 -29.26 -16.07 -10.93
N LEU A 16 -28.91 -14.78 -10.92
CA LEU A 16 -27.60 -14.26 -11.34
C LEU A 16 -26.46 -14.69 -10.40
N ILE A 17 -26.69 -14.68 -9.08
CA ILE A 17 -25.78 -15.27 -8.07
C ILE A 17 -25.66 -16.79 -8.25
N CYS A 18 -26.65 -17.45 -8.84
CA CYS A 18 -26.64 -18.87 -9.19
C CYS A 18 -26.13 -19.17 -10.62
N ILE A 19 -25.75 -18.19 -11.46
CA ILE A 19 -25.12 -18.49 -12.76
C ILE A 19 -23.74 -19.17 -12.61
N PRO A 20 -22.86 -18.79 -11.65
CA PRO A 20 -21.67 -19.57 -11.30
C PRO A 20 -22.00 -20.97 -10.72
N ALA A 21 -23.25 -21.18 -10.32
CA ALA A 21 -23.76 -22.42 -9.74
C ALA A 21 -24.65 -23.22 -10.72
N ILE A 22 -24.50 -23.01 -12.03
CA ILE A 22 -24.81 -24.08 -12.99
C ILE A 22 -23.90 -25.26 -12.60
N PRO A 23 -24.45 -26.42 -12.19
CA PRO A 23 -23.62 -27.56 -11.83
C PRO A 23 -22.79 -27.95 -13.06
N GLN A 24 -21.46 -27.98 -12.90
CA GLN A 24 -20.59 -28.45 -13.98
C GLN A 24 -21.03 -29.88 -14.32
N ASN A 25 -21.39 -30.12 -15.59
CA ASN A 25 -21.97 -31.38 -16.06
C ASN A 25 -21.21 -32.56 -15.45
N ALA A 26 -21.92 -33.52 -14.86
CA ALA A 26 -21.31 -34.63 -14.14
C ALA A 26 -20.29 -35.36 -15.03
N VAL A 27 -19.00 -35.12 -14.78
CA VAL A 27 -17.90 -35.73 -15.52
C VAL A 27 -17.77 -37.17 -15.03
N ALA A 28 -18.58 -38.06 -15.60
CA ALA A 28 -18.52 -39.46 -15.28
C ALA A 28 -17.18 -40.06 -15.77
N GLN A 29 -16.50 -40.76 -14.87
CA GLN A 29 -15.66 -41.91 -15.19
C GLN A 29 -14.30 -41.67 -15.87
N SER A 30 -13.71 -40.46 -15.78
CA SER A 30 -12.34 -40.19 -16.28
C SER A 30 -11.42 -39.37 -15.34
N ASP A 31 -11.74 -39.28 -14.05
CA ASP A 31 -10.99 -38.52 -13.01
C ASP A 31 -9.50 -38.90 -12.85
N GLN A 32 -9.03 -40.00 -13.44
CA GLN A 32 -7.65 -40.49 -13.26
C GLN A 32 -6.59 -39.94 -14.24
N ASN A 33 -6.96 -39.17 -15.27
CA ASN A 33 -6.00 -38.57 -16.20
C ASN A 33 -6.20 -37.06 -16.31
N LEU A 34 -6.54 -36.40 -15.19
CA LEU A 34 -6.92 -34.98 -15.17
C LEU A 34 -5.83 -34.11 -14.55
N ILE A 35 -5.46 -33.05 -15.28
CA ILE A 35 -4.62 -31.95 -14.80
C ILE A 35 -5.48 -30.69 -14.81
N ILE A 36 -5.70 -30.09 -13.64
CA ILE A 36 -6.42 -28.83 -13.50
C ILE A 36 -5.42 -27.71 -13.21
N ILE A 37 -5.34 -26.74 -14.10
CA ILE A 37 -4.53 -25.52 -13.94
C ILE A 37 -5.50 -24.38 -13.61
N LYS A 38 -5.24 -23.61 -12.55
CA LYS A 38 -6.10 -22.50 -12.13
C LYS A 38 -5.28 -21.25 -11.89
N THR A 39 -5.79 -20.10 -12.32
CA THR A 39 -5.12 -18.80 -12.18
C THR A 39 -6.11 -17.75 -11.68
N ASP A 40 -5.88 -17.22 -10.48
CA ASP A 40 -6.80 -16.27 -9.83
C ASP A 40 -6.08 -14.95 -9.49
N TYR A 41 -6.35 -13.91 -10.27
CA TYR A 41 -5.61 -12.64 -10.29
C TYR A 41 -6.42 -11.51 -9.62
N GLN A 42 -5.75 -10.63 -8.87
CA GLN A 42 -6.37 -9.46 -8.22
C GLN A 42 -5.53 -8.21 -8.49
N MET A 43 -6.04 -7.33 -9.35
CA MET A 43 -5.25 -6.26 -9.97
C MET A 43 -5.94 -4.90 -9.79
N LEU A 44 -5.25 -3.96 -9.13
CA LEU A 44 -5.77 -2.69 -8.66
C LEU A 44 -4.96 -1.53 -9.25
N GLY A 45 -5.61 -0.54 -9.84
CA GLY A 45 -4.94 0.67 -10.34
C GLY A 45 -5.67 1.27 -11.54
N LEU A 46 -5.82 2.60 -11.56
CA LEU A 46 -6.62 3.27 -12.60
C LEU A 46 -6.00 3.15 -14.00
N ALA A 47 -4.67 3.20 -14.11
CA ALA A 47 -3.92 3.07 -15.37
C ALA A 47 -2.77 2.07 -15.22
N GLU A 48 -1.87 2.29 -14.25
CA GLU A 48 -0.85 1.30 -13.86
C GLU A 48 -1.45 0.29 -12.87
N LEU A 49 -1.76 -0.90 -13.37
CA LEU A 49 -2.28 -2.01 -12.58
C LEU A 49 -1.16 -2.62 -11.72
N HIS A 50 -1.43 -2.75 -10.42
CA HIS A 50 -0.56 -3.39 -9.43
C HIS A 50 -1.36 -4.44 -8.65
N GLY A 51 -0.72 -5.54 -8.28
CA GLY A 51 -1.38 -6.59 -7.50
C GLY A 51 -0.60 -7.90 -7.55
N GLY A 52 -1.32 -9.00 -7.73
CA GLY A 52 -0.76 -10.33 -7.79
C GLY A 52 -1.83 -11.39 -8.00
N GLY A 53 -1.47 -12.64 -7.76
CA GLY A 53 -2.40 -13.74 -7.90
C GLY A 53 -1.83 -15.09 -7.49
N HIS A 54 -2.62 -16.10 -7.81
CA HIS A 54 -2.38 -17.49 -7.45
C HIS A 54 -2.31 -18.33 -8.72
N LEU A 55 -1.37 -19.27 -8.79
CA LEU A 55 -1.30 -20.30 -9.80
C LEU A 55 -1.38 -21.66 -9.11
N THR A 56 -2.44 -22.42 -9.37
CA THR A 56 -2.71 -23.72 -8.73
C THR A 56 -2.74 -24.84 -9.76
N TYR A 57 -1.88 -25.83 -9.56
CA TYR A 57 -1.95 -27.13 -10.24
C TYR A 57 -2.65 -28.15 -9.33
N GLU A 58 -3.57 -28.93 -9.89
CA GLU A 58 -4.19 -30.09 -9.24
C GLU A 58 -4.18 -31.27 -10.23
N LEU A 59 -3.27 -32.23 -10.02
CA LEU A 59 -3.12 -33.43 -10.84
C LEU A 59 -3.80 -34.61 -10.13
N ARG A 60 -4.44 -35.49 -10.91
CA ARG A 60 -5.14 -36.68 -10.41
C ARG A 60 -4.72 -37.95 -11.16
N GLY A 61 -4.82 -39.08 -10.46
CA GLY A 61 -4.55 -40.41 -11.01
C GLY A 61 -3.16 -40.58 -11.61
N THR A 62 -3.07 -41.08 -12.85
CA THR A 62 -1.79 -41.31 -13.51
C THR A 62 -1.00 -40.02 -13.67
N ALA A 63 -1.65 -38.88 -13.96
CA ALA A 63 -0.95 -37.60 -14.05
C ALA A 63 -0.24 -37.21 -12.74
N ALA A 64 -0.84 -37.52 -11.58
CA ALA A 64 -0.19 -37.33 -10.30
C ALA A 64 0.94 -38.34 -10.07
N ARG A 65 0.68 -39.63 -10.31
CA ARG A 65 1.64 -40.73 -10.19
C ARG A 65 2.90 -40.50 -11.03
N ASP A 66 2.72 -40.18 -12.31
CA ASP A 66 3.79 -40.07 -13.29
C ASP A 66 4.69 -38.88 -12.98
N LEU A 67 4.11 -37.76 -12.52
CA LEU A 67 4.88 -36.62 -12.01
C LEU A 67 5.66 -36.98 -10.73
N ARG A 68 5.11 -37.77 -9.79
CA ARG A 68 5.91 -38.26 -8.63
C ARG A 68 7.10 -39.09 -9.09
N ARG A 69 6.89 -40.00 -10.04
CA ARG A 69 7.92 -40.92 -10.55
C ARG A 69 9.03 -40.15 -11.26
N ALA A 70 8.67 -39.18 -12.09
CA ALA A 70 9.61 -38.30 -12.77
C ALA A 70 10.39 -37.40 -11.80
N VAL A 71 9.75 -36.84 -10.77
CA VAL A 71 10.44 -36.02 -9.75
C VAL A 71 11.35 -36.87 -8.85
N LEU A 72 10.96 -38.10 -8.50
CA LEU A 72 11.81 -39.03 -7.74
C LEU A 72 13.04 -39.47 -8.54
N ASP A 73 12.83 -39.94 -9.77
CA ASP A 73 13.90 -40.36 -10.69
C ASP A 73 14.90 -39.23 -10.99
N PHE A 74 14.43 -37.99 -11.10
CA PHE A 74 15.28 -36.81 -11.20
C PHE A 74 16.24 -36.67 -10.00
N TYR A 75 15.78 -36.83 -8.75
CA TYR A 75 16.64 -36.73 -7.57
C TYR A 75 17.59 -37.93 -7.41
N ASP A 76 17.11 -39.14 -7.69
CA ASP A 76 17.92 -40.37 -7.65
C ASP A 76 19.09 -40.29 -8.65
N ASN A 77 18.84 -39.76 -9.86
CA ASN A 77 19.86 -39.62 -10.91
C ASN A 77 20.82 -38.41 -10.72
N THR A 78 20.47 -37.41 -9.89
CA THR A 78 21.26 -36.17 -9.71
C THR A 78 22.14 -36.13 -8.44
N TRP A 79 22.34 -37.26 -7.76
CA TRP A 79 23.06 -37.36 -6.47
C TRP A 79 22.44 -36.50 -5.34
N LEU A 80 21.13 -36.21 -5.44
CA LEU A 80 20.40 -35.39 -4.46
C LEU A 80 19.46 -36.20 -3.57
N GLY A 81 18.95 -37.34 -4.06
CA GLY A 81 17.98 -38.16 -3.34
C GLY A 81 18.55 -38.86 -2.11
N THR A 82 17.79 -38.87 -1.03
CA THR A 82 17.96 -39.87 0.04
C THR A 82 17.68 -41.28 -0.50
N ILE A 83 18.53 -42.25 -0.15
CA ILE A 83 18.56 -43.63 -0.71
C ILE A 83 17.35 -44.52 -0.33
N ASN A 84 16.22 -43.90 0.03
CA ASN A 84 15.04 -44.53 0.62
C ASN A 84 13.86 -44.64 -0.37
N GLY A 85 13.97 -44.06 -1.58
CA GLY A 85 12.90 -44.08 -2.60
C GLY A 85 11.71 -43.17 -2.28
N THR A 86 11.93 -42.12 -1.50
CA THR A 86 10.91 -41.18 -1.03
C THR A 86 11.42 -39.75 -1.09
N ILE A 87 10.66 -38.85 -1.72
CA ILE A 87 10.99 -37.42 -1.78
C ILE A 87 10.67 -36.76 -0.43
N ASP A 88 11.61 -35.99 0.14
CA ASP A 88 11.35 -35.05 1.24
C ASP A 88 10.94 -33.64 0.73
N SER A 89 10.15 -32.97 1.55
CA SER A 89 9.81 -31.55 1.47
C SER A 89 11.02 -30.61 1.28
N ARG A 90 12.19 -30.96 1.82
CA ARG A 90 13.44 -30.21 1.64
C ARG A 90 14.06 -30.41 0.26
N GLU A 91 14.14 -31.66 -0.21
CA GLU A 91 14.62 -32.00 -1.56
C GLU A 91 13.73 -31.29 -2.60
N LEU A 92 12.40 -31.42 -2.44
CA LEU A 92 11.37 -30.83 -3.30
C LEU A 92 11.51 -29.31 -3.52
N ARG A 93 12.03 -28.58 -2.53
CA ARG A 93 12.22 -27.12 -2.51
C ARG A 93 13.70 -26.69 -2.39
N SER A 94 14.65 -27.54 -2.78
CA SER A 94 16.07 -27.16 -2.73
C SER A 94 16.36 -25.98 -3.65
N GLU A 95 16.99 -24.91 -3.15
CA GLU A 95 17.46 -23.80 -3.98
C GLU A 95 18.37 -24.29 -5.12
N SER A 96 18.19 -23.74 -6.32
CA SER A 96 18.89 -24.04 -7.58
C SER A 96 18.85 -25.51 -8.06
N ARG A 97 18.07 -26.39 -7.42
CA ARG A 97 18.13 -27.86 -7.65
C ARG A 97 16.81 -28.62 -7.45
N GLY A 98 15.84 -28.02 -6.77
CA GLY A 98 14.54 -28.62 -6.50
C GLY A 98 13.63 -28.52 -7.72
N TYR A 99 12.75 -29.51 -7.89
CA TYR A 99 11.66 -29.48 -8.86
C TYR A 99 10.84 -28.18 -8.79
N ILE A 100 10.53 -27.71 -7.57
CA ILE A 100 9.77 -26.46 -7.40
C ILE A 100 10.58 -25.24 -7.83
N ASP A 101 11.86 -25.18 -7.46
CA ASP A 101 12.80 -24.12 -7.84
C ASP A 101 12.98 -24.06 -9.37
N HIS A 102 13.13 -25.20 -10.04
CA HIS A 102 13.20 -25.26 -11.50
C HIS A 102 11.89 -24.85 -12.19
N MET A 103 10.73 -25.25 -11.65
CA MET A 103 9.42 -24.77 -12.12
C MET A 103 9.27 -23.25 -11.94
N GLU A 104 9.70 -22.69 -10.79
CA GLU A 104 9.69 -21.24 -10.55
C GLU A 104 10.63 -20.50 -11.53
N ASN A 105 11.87 -20.98 -11.73
CA ASN A 105 12.81 -20.41 -12.69
C ASN A 105 12.26 -20.37 -14.14
N VAL A 106 11.52 -21.40 -14.58
CA VAL A 106 10.87 -21.41 -15.90
C VAL A 106 9.78 -20.35 -16.00
N LEU A 107 8.97 -20.17 -14.95
CA LEU A 107 7.95 -19.11 -14.90
C LEU A 107 8.56 -17.71 -14.81
N GLU A 108 9.67 -17.55 -14.09
CA GLU A 108 10.41 -16.29 -13.94
C GLU A 108 11.13 -15.85 -15.22
N THR A 109 11.72 -16.79 -15.96
CA THR A 109 12.49 -16.46 -17.17
C THR A 109 11.58 -15.99 -18.31
N ASN A 110 10.33 -16.45 -18.37
CA ASN A 110 9.42 -16.26 -19.50
C ASN A 110 8.28 -15.27 -19.20
N MET A 111 8.61 -14.12 -18.60
CA MET A 111 7.63 -13.12 -18.12
C MET A 111 6.69 -12.57 -19.22
N GLU A 112 7.11 -12.57 -20.49
CA GLU A 112 6.34 -11.99 -21.60
C GLU A 112 5.14 -12.87 -22.03
N ASP A 113 5.27 -14.20 -21.91
CA ASP A 113 4.24 -15.17 -22.30
C ASP A 113 3.25 -15.51 -21.17
N PHE A 114 3.43 -14.93 -19.97
CA PHE A 114 2.53 -15.16 -18.84
C PHE A 114 1.17 -14.49 -19.06
N PHE A 115 0.10 -15.12 -18.56
CA PHE A 115 -1.27 -14.75 -18.94
C PHE A 115 -1.56 -13.25 -18.73
N ALA A 116 -2.07 -12.64 -19.80
CA ALA A 116 -2.46 -11.24 -19.89
C ALA A 116 -1.38 -10.20 -19.60
N GLY A 117 -0.16 -10.39 -20.11
CA GLY A 117 0.80 -9.31 -20.38
C GLY A 117 1.22 -8.51 -19.14
N TYR A 118 1.22 -9.16 -17.99
CA TYR A 118 1.69 -8.59 -16.73
C TYR A 118 3.17 -8.90 -16.55
N THR A 119 3.99 -7.89 -16.29
CA THR A 119 5.34 -8.10 -15.77
C THR A 119 5.20 -8.69 -14.38
N ILE A 120 5.49 -9.97 -14.26
CA ILE A 120 5.49 -10.69 -13.00
C ILE A 120 6.67 -10.21 -12.17
N SER A 121 6.47 -10.10 -10.87
CA SER A 121 7.54 -10.28 -9.90
C SER A 121 7.16 -11.48 -9.05
N PHE A 122 7.65 -12.65 -9.45
CA PHE A 122 7.91 -13.73 -8.51
C PHE A 122 9.02 -13.22 -7.57
N ALA A 123 8.60 -12.43 -6.59
CA ALA A 123 9.24 -12.44 -5.30
C ALA A 123 8.48 -13.53 -4.53
N PRO A 124 8.92 -14.81 -4.55
CA PRO A 124 8.44 -15.76 -3.56
C PRO A 124 8.62 -15.11 -2.19
N LEU A 125 7.57 -15.17 -1.36
CA LEU A 125 7.65 -14.64 0.00
C LEU A 125 8.61 -15.52 0.80
N TYR A 126 9.90 -15.17 0.77
CA TYR A 126 10.96 -15.75 1.57
C TYR A 126 10.71 -15.45 3.04
N ARG A 127 9.85 -16.27 3.64
CA ARG A 127 9.61 -16.39 5.07
C ARG A 127 9.62 -17.89 5.36
N GLN A 128 10.41 -18.32 6.34
CA GLN A 128 10.62 -19.76 6.61
C GLN A 128 9.37 -20.46 7.16
N GLU A 129 8.33 -19.69 7.51
CA GLU A 129 6.98 -20.17 7.75
C GLU A 129 6.01 -19.49 6.77
N ASP A 130 5.14 -20.33 6.20
CA ASP A 130 4.02 -20.04 5.29
C ASP A 130 4.22 -19.64 3.80
N ILE A 131 3.66 -20.52 2.97
CA ILE A 131 2.82 -20.23 1.77
C ILE A 131 3.46 -20.08 0.37
N SER A 132 4.69 -19.57 0.18
CA SER A 132 5.23 -19.21 -1.17
C SER A 132 4.96 -20.25 -2.28
N VAL A 133 5.37 -21.50 -2.07
CA VAL A 133 4.87 -22.67 -2.82
C VAL A 133 4.44 -23.80 -1.89
N SER A 134 3.14 -24.03 -1.77
CA SER A 134 2.61 -25.22 -1.10
C SER A 134 2.50 -26.38 -2.09
N ALA A 135 3.41 -27.36 -1.99
CA ALA A 135 3.40 -28.58 -2.79
C ALA A 135 3.00 -29.77 -1.89
N THR A 136 1.93 -30.48 -2.27
CA THR A 136 1.31 -31.53 -1.46
C THR A 136 1.05 -32.79 -2.27
N GLY A 137 1.08 -33.95 -1.61
CA GLY A 137 0.88 -35.26 -2.25
C GLY A 137 2.14 -35.85 -2.90
N PHE A 138 3.32 -35.27 -2.70
CA PHE A 138 4.61 -35.88 -3.08
C PHE A 138 5.16 -36.77 -1.95
N THR A 139 5.34 -36.19 -0.76
CA THR A 139 6.05 -36.79 0.39
C THR A 139 5.25 -37.86 1.16
N THR A 140 3.94 -37.94 0.93
CA THR A 140 3.00 -38.78 1.72
C THR A 140 2.70 -40.14 1.09
N VAL A 141 3.43 -40.54 0.05
CA VAL A 141 3.12 -41.71 -0.79
C VAL A 141 4.27 -42.70 -0.73
N THR A 142 4.01 -43.91 -0.24
CA THR A 142 5.01 -44.98 -0.11
C THR A 142 5.12 -45.88 -1.34
N ASP A 143 4.04 -46.03 -2.12
CA ASP A 143 4.07 -46.70 -3.42
C ASP A 143 3.93 -45.66 -4.55
N VAL A 144 5.04 -44.95 -4.79
CA VAL A 144 5.16 -43.95 -5.87
C VAL A 144 4.96 -44.58 -7.25
N GLN A 145 5.23 -45.89 -7.41
CA GLN A 145 5.13 -46.58 -8.70
C GLN A 145 3.68 -46.88 -9.11
N ASN A 146 2.77 -47.09 -8.16
CA ASN A 146 1.38 -47.46 -8.44
C ASN A 146 0.31 -46.46 -7.97
N ASP A 147 0.59 -45.52 -7.06
CA ASP A 147 -0.45 -44.67 -6.46
C ASP A 147 -1.10 -43.67 -7.45
N VAL A 148 -2.31 -44.01 -7.88
CA VAL A 148 -3.25 -43.16 -8.64
C VAL A 148 -4.39 -42.62 -7.77
N THR A 149 -4.28 -42.68 -6.44
CA THR A 149 -5.33 -42.24 -5.50
C THR A 149 -5.02 -40.90 -4.84
N THR A 150 -3.77 -40.63 -4.48
CA THR A 150 -3.38 -39.33 -3.94
C THR A 150 -3.26 -38.30 -5.08
N PRO A 151 -3.94 -37.14 -5.03
CA PRO A 151 -3.68 -36.05 -5.98
C PRO A 151 -2.35 -35.35 -5.65
N ILE A 152 -1.72 -34.75 -6.64
CA ILE A 152 -0.73 -33.68 -6.39
C ILE A 152 -1.47 -32.35 -6.38
N ARG A 153 -1.12 -31.45 -5.46
CA ARG A 153 -1.48 -30.03 -5.59
C ARG A 153 -0.28 -29.15 -5.33
N ILE A 154 -0.06 -28.18 -6.21
CA ILE A 154 1.00 -27.17 -6.13
C ILE A 154 0.30 -25.81 -6.18
N PHE A 155 0.55 -24.96 -5.19
CA PHE A 155 -0.02 -23.61 -5.09
C PHE A 155 1.13 -22.59 -5.07
N LEU A 156 1.27 -21.79 -6.12
CA LEU A 156 2.22 -20.69 -6.24
C LEU A 156 1.54 -19.34 -6.01
N TYR A 157 2.28 -18.40 -5.42
CA TYR A 157 1.86 -17.03 -5.15
C TYR A 157 2.83 -16.05 -5.82
N PHE A 158 2.31 -15.07 -6.56
CA PHE A 158 3.14 -14.10 -7.29
C PHE A 158 2.60 -12.67 -7.17
N ASN A 159 3.49 -11.68 -7.28
CA ASN A 159 3.12 -10.29 -7.47
C ASN A 159 3.16 -9.96 -8.96
N ALA A 160 2.34 -9.02 -9.41
CA ALA A 160 2.25 -8.64 -10.83
C ALA A 160 2.02 -7.14 -10.97
N GLY A 161 2.59 -6.56 -12.02
CA GLY A 161 2.30 -5.20 -12.48
C GLY A 161 2.04 -5.19 -13.99
N ASN A 162 1.34 -4.17 -14.50
CA ASN A 162 1.19 -4.00 -15.95
C ASN A 162 1.83 -2.71 -16.45
N SER A 163 2.43 -2.78 -17.64
CA SER A 163 2.83 -1.59 -18.38
C SER A 163 1.60 -0.85 -18.92
N ASN A 164 1.71 0.46 -19.10
CA ASN A 164 0.56 1.30 -19.47
C ASN A 164 0.28 1.26 -21.00
N ILE A 165 0.36 0.08 -21.61
CA ILE A 165 0.40 -0.15 -23.06
C ILE A 165 -0.69 -1.16 -23.48
N PRO A 166 -1.38 -1.01 -24.63
CA PRO A 166 -2.25 -2.05 -25.18
C PRO A 166 -1.46 -3.28 -25.65
N TYR A 167 -1.98 -4.48 -25.38
CA TYR A 167 -1.37 -5.74 -25.81
C TYR A 167 -2.44 -6.79 -26.17
N ASP A 168 -2.12 -7.65 -27.14
CA ASP A 168 -2.85 -8.89 -27.40
C ASP A 168 -2.25 -10.00 -26.53
N PHE A 169 -3.08 -10.87 -25.96
CA PHE A 169 -2.63 -12.01 -25.16
C PHE A 169 -3.45 -13.27 -25.47
N ARG A 170 -2.81 -14.44 -25.33
CA ARG A 170 -3.49 -15.73 -25.37
C ARG A 170 -4.23 -15.97 -24.05
N MET A 171 -5.44 -16.54 -24.12
CA MET A 171 -6.19 -16.92 -22.92
C MET A 171 -5.63 -18.15 -22.20
N MET A 172 -4.70 -18.86 -22.84
CA MET A 172 -3.87 -19.92 -22.29
C MET A 172 -2.42 -19.61 -22.65
N SER A 173 -1.50 -19.74 -21.69
CA SER A 173 -0.08 -19.86 -22.03
C SER A 173 0.34 -21.34 -21.96
N GLU A 174 1.12 -21.78 -22.94
CA GLU A 174 1.76 -23.11 -22.93
C GLU A 174 2.81 -23.24 -21.81
N LEU A 175 3.38 -22.10 -21.39
CA LEU A 175 4.28 -21.95 -20.24
C LEU A 175 3.77 -22.59 -18.93
N PHE A 176 2.45 -22.66 -18.70
CA PHE A 176 1.91 -23.35 -17.52
C PHE A 176 2.09 -24.87 -17.57
N ILE A 177 2.20 -25.46 -18.76
CA ILE A 177 2.52 -26.88 -18.94
C ILE A 177 4.03 -27.06 -18.93
N ASP A 178 4.77 -26.18 -19.61
CA ASP A 178 6.24 -26.26 -19.71
C ASP A 178 6.94 -26.05 -18.37
N ALA A 179 6.40 -25.23 -17.46
CA ALA A 179 6.91 -25.10 -16.10
C ALA A 179 6.59 -26.35 -15.24
N LEU A 180 5.37 -26.87 -15.34
CA LEU A 180 4.93 -28.07 -14.60
C LEU A 180 5.75 -29.30 -15.03
N PHE A 181 6.09 -29.38 -16.31
CA PHE A 181 6.84 -30.45 -16.97
C PHE A 181 8.14 -29.91 -17.58
N HIS A 182 8.96 -29.22 -16.78
CA HIS A 182 10.23 -28.68 -17.24
C HIS A 182 11.23 -29.76 -17.68
N GLU A 183 12.24 -29.36 -18.47
CA GLU A 183 13.16 -30.25 -19.22
C GLU A 183 13.65 -31.47 -18.43
N TYR A 184 14.20 -31.28 -17.23
CA TYR A 184 14.71 -32.36 -16.40
C TYR A 184 13.67 -33.45 -16.10
N VAL A 185 12.43 -33.08 -15.76
CA VAL A 185 11.36 -34.02 -15.40
C VAL A 185 10.82 -34.70 -16.66
N MET A 186 10.71 -33.99 -17.77
CA MET A 186 10.38 -34.59 -19.07
C MET A 186 11.45 -35.59 -19.56
N SER A 187 12.73 -35.33 -19.27
CA SER A 187 13.86 -36.18 -19.71
C SER A 187 13.83 -37.60 -19.13
N THR A 188 13.14 -37.79 -18.00
CA THR A 188 12.94 -39.11 -17.37
C THR A 188 12.07 -40.08 -18.18
N GLY A 189 11.29 -39.57 -19.15
CA GLY A 189 10.41 -40.39 -19.99
C GLY A 189 9.17 -40.96 -19.29
N PHE A 190 8.91 -40.63 -18.02
CA PHE A 190 7.69 -41.05 -17.33
C PHE A 190 6.44 -40.23 -17.71
N ILE A 191 6.62 -39.06 -18.30
CA ILE A 191 5.54 -38.11 -18.62
C ILE A 191 5.18 -38.20 -20.11
N ASP A 192 3.92 -38.50 -20.41
CA ASP A 192 3.31 -38.33 -21.73
C ASP A 192 2.28 -37.19 -21.68
N PRO A 193 2.62 -35.97 -22.14
CA PRO A 193 1.69 -34.84 -22.13
C PRO A 193 0.37 -35.10 -22.86
N ASN A 194 0.30 -36.01 -23.84
CA ASN A 194 -0.94 -36.35 -24.55
C ASN A 194 -1.81 -37.38 -23.82
N GLY A 195 -1.22 -38.20 -22.95
CA GLY A 195 -1.91 -39.14 -22.08
C GLY A 195 -2.87 -38.47 -21.07
N TYR A 196 -2.67 -37.18 -20.79
CA TYR A 196 -3.47 -36.41 -19.84
C TYR A 196 -4.51 -35.53 -20.53
N THR A 197 -5.53 -35.11 -19.77
CA THR A 197 -6.55 -34.16 -20.17
C THR A 197 -6.42 -32.92 -19.29
N TYR A 198 -6.28 -31.76 -19.92
CA TYR A 198 -6.04 -30.50 -19.23
C TYR A 198 -7.35 -29.74 -19.09
N GLN A 199 -7.57 -29.14 -17.93
CA GLN A 199 -8.61 -28.16 -17.69
C GLN A 199 -8.01 -26.90 -17.11
N TYR A 200 -8.16 -25.78 -17.81
CA TYR A 200 -7.76 -24.46 -17.32
C TYR A 200 -8.98 -23.68 -16.86
N LYS A 201 -8.82 -22.96 -15.74
CA LYS A 201 -9.84 -22.09 -15.13
C LYS A 201 -9.15 -20.81 -14.65
N HIS A 202 -9.45 -19.69 -15.30
CA HIS A 202 -8.88 -18.40 -14.96
C HIS A 202 -9.96 -17.43 -14.44
N THR A 203 -9.61 -16.66 -13.41
CA THR A 203 -10.38 -15.53 -12.90
C THR A 203 -9.51 -14.28 -12.82
N ASP A 204 -9.98 -13.17 -13.39
CA ASP A 204 -9.34 -11.86 -13.31
C ASP A 204 -10.25 -10.88 -12.56
N TYR A 205 -9.78 -10.29 -11.47
CA TYR A 205 -10.48 -9.22 -10.75
C TYR A 205 -9.74 -7.89 -10.97
N ARG A 206 -10.16 -7.10 -11.98
CA ARG A 206 -9.53 -5.81 -12.32
C ARG A 206 -10.33 -4.61 -11.80
N VAL A 207 -9.68 -3.74 -11.04
CA VAL A 207 -10.19 -2.40 -10.68
C VAL A 207 -9.36 -1.35 -11.41
N SER A 208 -9.77 -1.00 -12.63
CA SER A 208 -9.02 -0.10 -13.54
C SER A 208 -9.92 0.66 -14.51
N ALA A 209 -9.37 1.67 -15.19
CA ALA A 209 -10.00 2.30 -16.35
C ALA A 209 -9.78 1.52 -17.67
N GLY A 210 -8.99 0.45 -17.62
CA GLY A 210 -8.80 -0.46 -18.75
C GLY A 210 -9.99 -1.38 -18.96
N SER A 211 -9.99 -2.02 -20.13
CA SER A 211 -11.08 -2.90 -20.57
C SER A 211 -10.54 -4.02 -21.46
N PHE A 212 -11.15 -5.20 -21.37
CA PHE A 212 -10.97 -6.21 -22.41
C PHE A 212 -11.68 -5.76 -23.69
N SER A 213 -10.94 -5.78 -24.78
CA SER A 213 -11.41 -5.48 -26.13
C SER A 213 -11.10 -6.65 -27.06
N ARG A 214 -11.85 -6.77 -28.16
CA ARG A 214 -11.72 -7.84 -29.18
C ARG A 214 -11.60 -9.25 -28.57
N LEU A 215 -12.74 -9.92 -28.40
CA LEU A 215 -12.81 -11.28 -27.90
C LEU A 215 -12.91 -12.29 -29.06
N ASP A 216 -11.84 -13.05 -29.32
CA ASP A 216 -11.83 -14.15 -30.29
C ASP A 216 -11.64 -15.47 -29.54
N VAL A 217 -12.77 -16.10 -29.20
CA VAL A 217 -12.83 -17.33 -28.41
C VAL A 217 -13.46 -18.42 -29.28
N ASN A 218 -12.71 -19.49 -29.50
CA ASN A 218 -13.03 -20.54 -30.46
C ASN A 218 -13.24 -21.90 -29.78
N SER A 219 -12.56 -22.15 -28.66
CA SER A 219 -12.51 -23.45 -27.99
C SER A 219 -12.98 -23.40 -26.53
N GLY A 220 -12.61 -22.36 -25.78
CA GLY A 220 -13.03 -22.16 -24.40
C GLY A 220 -14.38 -21.46 -24.24
N LYS A 221 -14.68 -21.12 -22.99
CA LYS A 221 -15.82 -20.29 -22.58
C LYS A 221 -15.31 -19.09 -21.82
N PHE A 222 -15.72 -17.90 -22.24
CA PHE A 222 -15.32 -16.63 -21.64
C PHE A 222 -16.53 -15.82 -21.17
N HIS A 223 -16.44 -15.26 -19.98
CA HIS A 223 -17.49 -14.49 -19.33
C HIS A 223 -16.91 -13.21 -18.71
N ILE A 224 -17.60 -12.08 -18.85
CA ILE A 224 -17.28 -10.84 -18.12
C ILE A 224 -18.49 -10.40 -17.29
N VAL A 225 -18.21 -9.95 -16.08
CA VAL A 225 -19.09 -9.10 -15.27
C VAL A 225 -18.48 -7.70 -15.17
N ARG A 226 -19.13 -6.69 -15.75
CA ARG A 226 -18.70 -5.28 -15.66
C ARG A 226 -19.26 -4.63 -14.40
N THR A 227 -18.47 -3.77 -13.77
CA THR A 227 -18.86 -3.00 -12.58
C THR A 227 -18.41 -1.54 -12.69
N PRO A 228 -18.97 -0.60 -11.91
CA PRO A 228 -18.49 0.78 -11.87
C PRO A 228 -17.05 0.95 -11.35
N ALA A 229 -16.42 -0.11 -10.84
CA ALA A 229 -15.02 -0.12 -10.40
C ALA A 229 -14.06 -0.70 -11.46
N GLY A 230 -14.55 -1.57 -12.35
CA GLY A 230 -13.75 -2.31 -13.33
C GLY A 230 -14.44 -3.61 -13.78
N GLU A 231 -13.69 -4.57 -14.31
CA GLU A 231 -14.22 -5.81 -14.89
C GLU A 231 -13.76 -7.05 -14.11
N ILE A 232 -14.65 -8.02 -13.96
CA ILE A 232 -14.31 -9.39 -13.54
C ILE A 232 -14.39 -10.27 -14.78
N ALA A 233 -13.28 -10.87 -15.21
CA ALA A 233 -13.24 -11.80 -16.32
C ALA A 233 -13.06 -13.24 -15.84
N GLN A 234 -13.67 -14.19 -16.55
CA GLN A 234 -13.56 -15.62 -16.29
C GLN A 234 -13.38 -16.36 -17.61
N TYR A 235 -12.36 -17.23 -17.68
CA TYR A 235 -12.12 -18.11 -18.81
C TYR A 235 -12.03 -19.56 -18.34
N SER A 236 -12.56 -20.49 -19.13
CA SER A 236 -12.38 -21.92 -18.88
C SER A 236 -12.39 -22.75 -20.17
N VAL A 237 -11.51 -23.74 -20.23
CA VAL A 237 -11.34 -24.62 -21.39
C VAL A 237 -10.84 -25.99 -20.95
N THR A 238 -11.21 -27.04 -21.70
CA THR A 238 -10.74 -28.42 -21.51
C THR A 238 -10.18 -28.91 -22.84
N PHE A 239 -8.98 -29.47 -22.85
CA PHE A 239 -8.20 -29.72 -24.07
C PHE A 239 -7.18 -30.88 -23.90
N LYS A 240 -6.60 -31.34 -25.01
CA LYS A 240 -5.42 -32.23 -25.07
C LYS A 240 -4.17 -31.43 -25.41
N TYR A 241 -2.98 -31.96 -25.13
CA TYR A 241 -1.72 -31.25 -25.37
C TYR A 241 -1.51 -30.89 -26.85
N ASN A 242 -1.76 -31.83 -27.79
CA ASN A 242 -1.76 -31.52 -29.23
C ASN A 242 -2.93 -30.60 -29.68
N GLU A 243 -3.80 -30.16 -28.77
CA GLU A 243 -4.99 -29.33 -29.01
C GLU A 243 -5.00 -28.08 -28.10
N ILE A 244 -3.82 -27.58 -27.67
CA ILE A 244 -3.71 -26.34 -26.88
C ILE A 244 -4.48 -25.20 -27.59
N PRO A 245 -5.29 -24.42 -26.85
CA PRO A 245 -6.19 -23.40 -27.42
C PRO A 245 -5.46 -22.11 -27.83
N ILE A 246 -4.39 -22.23 -28.63
CA ILE A 246 -3.49 -21.15 -29.06
C ILE A 246 -4.18 -19.98 -29.78
N ASN A 247 -5.40 -20.19 -30.28
CA ASN A 247 -6.22 -19.23 -31.04
C ASN A 247 -7.30 -18.54 -30.19
N ASP A 248 -7.43 -18.87 -28.89
CA ASP A 248 -8.31 -18.14 -27.99
C ASP A 248 -7.53 -16.90 -27.46
N MET A 249 -7.89 -15.71 -27.93
CA MET A 249 -7.13 -14.46 -27.70
C MET A 249 -8.03 -13.28 -27.29
N SER A 250 -7.43 -12.30 -26.61
CA SER A 250 -8.07 -11.00 -26.35
C SER A 250 -7.05 -9.85 -26.32
N THR A 251 -7.51 -8.63 -26.62
CA THR A 251 -6.73 -7.39 -26.56
C THR A 251 -7.05 -6.63 -25.26
N PHE A 252 -6.09 -6.46 -24.36
CA PHE A 252 -6.25 -5.48 -23.27
C PHE A 252 -5.93 -4.06 -23.76
N LYS A 253 -6.69 -3.09 -23.28
CA LYS A 253 -6.38 -1.66 -23.42
C LYS A 253 -6.41 -0.98 -22.05
N PRO A 254 -5.35 -0.24 -21.64
CA PRO A 254 -5.36 0.57 -20.42
C PRO A 254 -6.44 1.67 -20.42
N PHE A 255 -6.85 2.14 -21.60
CA PHE A 255 -8.02 3.00 -21.78
C PHE A 255 -8.61 2.86 -23.20
N ASP A 256 -9.94 2.78 -23.28
CA ASP A 256 -10.70 2.93 -24.53
C ASP A 256 -12.03 3.63 -24.21
N PHE A 257 -12.31 4.76 -24.84
CA PHE A 257 -13.50 5.58 -24.54
C PHE A 257 -14.83 4.82 -24.73
N PHE A 258 -14.89 3.88 -25.67
CA PHE A 258 -16.13 3.16 -26.00
C PHE A 258 -16.32 1.88 -25.19
N GLU A 259 -15.24 1.28 -24.69
CA GLU A 259 -15.28 0.02 -23.90
C GLU A 259 -15.09 0.24 -22.38
N ASN A 260 -14.61 1.41 -21.95
CA ASN A 260 -14.33 1.73 -20.55
C ASN A 260 -15.55 1.51 -19.60
N PRO A 261 -15.43 0.70 -18.52
CA PRO A 261 -16.55 0.35 -17.64
C PRO A 261 -17.22 1.54 -16.93
N GLN A 262 -16.46 2.59 -16.60
CA GLN A 262 -16.95 3.75 -15.85
C GLN A 262 -17.74 4.71 -16.75
N LEU A 263 -17.28 4.94 -17.98
CA LEU A 263 -17.98 5.74 -19.00
C LEU A 263 -19.27 5.04 -19.46
N LEU A 264 -19.24 3.72 -19.63
CA LEU A 264 -20.42 2.91 -19.92
C LEU A 264 -21.45 2.96 -18.77
N PHE A 265 -21.00 2.92 -17.52
CA PHE A 265 -21.87 3.11 -16.36
C PHE A 265 -22.51 4.50 -16.35
N ALA A 266 -21.71 5.55 -16.55
CA ALA A 266 -22.18 6.93 -16.60
C ALA A 266 -23.22 7.13 -17.72
N LEU A 267 -22.99 6.55 -18.91
CA LEU A 267 -23.96 6.55 -20.00
C LEU A 267 -25.27 5.88 -19.60
N VAL A 268 -25.22 4.64 -19.11
CA VAL A 268 -26.43 3.87 -18.76
C VAL A 268 -27.21 4.55 -17.63
N PHE A 269 -26.51 5.19 -16.69
CA PHE A 269 -27.12 6.02 -15.64
C PHE A 269 -27.82 7.27 -16.23
N ILE A 270 -27.17 8.03 -17.10
CA ILE A 270 -27.72 9.24 -17.74
C ILE A 270 -28.91 8.88 -18.64
N CYS A 271 -28.74 7.92 -19.55
CA CYS A 271 -29.80 7.41 -20.41
C CYS A 271 -30.98 6.88 -19.59
N GLY A 272 -30.73 6.08 -18.55
CA GLY A 272 -31.77 5.56 -17.67
C GLY A 272 -32.51 6.66 -16.90
N TYR A 273 -31.81 7.69 -16.44
CA TYR A 273 -32.41 8.88 -15.83
C TYR A 273 -33.31 9.63 -16.81
N VAL A 274 -32.88 9.83 -18.06
CA VAL A 274 -33.70 10.49 -19.11
C VAL A 274 -34.93 9.66 -19.46
N ILE A 275 -34.78 8.35 -19.69
CA ILE A 275 -35.88 7.40 -19.96
C ILE A 275 -36.89 7.36 -18.80
N SER A 276 -36.44 7.50 -17.55
CA SER A 276 -37.32 7.56 -16.38
C SER A 276 -38.05 8.91 -16.23
N THR A 277 -37.32 10.02 -16.41
CA THR A 277 -37.80 11.36 -16.09
C THR A 277 -38.60 12.01 -17.21
N VAL A 278 -38.23 11.87 -18.48
CA VAL A 278 -38.92 12.56 -19.59
C VAL A 278 -40.39 12.14 -19.73
N PRO A 279 -40.75 10.83 -19.77
CA PRO A 279 -42.16 10.43 -19.78
C PRO A 279 -42.93 10.95 -18.55
N THR A 280 -42.25 11.12 -17.41
CA THR A 280 -42.83 11.61 -16.16
C THR A 280 -43.05 13.12 -16.18
N ARG A 281 -42.11 13.89 -16.77
CA ARG A 281 -42.27 15.33 -17.03
C ARG A 281 -43.37 15.60 -18.07
N MET A 282 -43.43 14.82 -19.16
CA MET A 282 -44.49 14.97 -20.16
C MET A 282 -45.88 14.62 -19.60
N TYR A 283 -46.00 13.57 -18.77
CA TYR A 283 -47.24 13.32 -18.02
C TYR A 283 -47.62 14.48 -17.08
N ALA A 284 -46.64 15.07 -16.39
CA ALA A 284 -46.88 16.20 -15.49
C ALA A 284 -47.38 17.43 -16.27
N ASN A 285 -46.75 17.76 -17.41
CA ASN A 285 -47.16 18.84 -18.30
C ASN A 285 -48.61 18.63 -18.78
N TYR A 286 -48.91 17.47 -19.37
CA TYR A 286 -50.28 17.05 -19.76
C TYR A 286 -51.29 17.19 -18.61
N LYS A 287 -50.92 16.81 -17.38
CA LYS A 287 -51.76 16.97 -16.19
C LYS A 287 -51.92 18.43 -15.74
N PHE A 288 -50.95 19.30 -16.00
CA PHE A 288 -51.05 20.73 -15.70
C PHE A 288 -51.88 21.49 -16.73
N THR A 289 -51.91 21.05 -18.01
CA THR A 289 -52.78 21.59 -19.06
C THR A 289 -54.26 21.52 -18.67
N TYR A 290 -54.71 20.43 -18.03
CA TYR A 290 -56.07 20.36 -17.47
C TYR A 290 -56.33 21.51 -16.47
N PRO A 291 -57.46 22.22 -16.57
CA PRO A 291 -57.91 23.18 -15.57
C PRO A 291 -58.00 22.55 -14.18
N ARG A 292 -57.71 23.34 -13.15
CA ARG A 292 -57.57 22.88 -11.75
C ARG A 292 -58.70 21.96 -11.26
N LYS A 293 -59.94 22.15 -11.74
CA LYS A 293 -61.13 21.33 -11.39
C LYS A 293 -61.18 19.93 -12.02
N PHE A 294 -60.43 19.65 -13.08
CA PHE A 294 -60.49 18.39 -13.83
C PHE A 294 -59.19 17.57 -13.84
N ARG A 295 -58.13 18.04 -13.16
CA ARG A 295 -56.80 17.36 -13.08
C ARG A 295 -56.83 15.93 -12.51
N SER A 296 -57.93 15.50 -11.91
CA SER A 296 -58.18 14.11 -11.50
C SER A 296 -58.45 13.16 -12.68
N ARG A 297 -58.95 13.67 -13.82
CA ARG A 297 -59.21 12.89 -15.05
C ARG A 297 -57.95 12.61 -15.89
N ALA A 298 -56.80 13.19 -15.54
CA ALA A 298 -55.56 13.10 -16.33
C ALA A 298 -54.93 11.69 -16.28
N LEU A 299 -55.39 10.78 -17.13
CA LEU A 299 -54.96 9.38 -17.15
C LEU A 299 -53.56 9.20 -17.75
N LYS A 300 -52.65 8.71 -16.91
CA LYS A 300 -51.27 8.34 -17.24
C LYS A 300 -51.23 7.17 -18.22
N ILE A 301 -50.33 7.20 -19.20
CA ILE A 301 -50.12 6.09 -20.14
C ILE A 301 -49.31 5.00 -19.44
N THR A 302 -49.98 4.01 -18.85
CA THR A 302 -49.35 3.00 -17.99
C THR A 302 -48.30 2.17 -18.72
N TRP A 303 -48.61 1.66 -19.92
CA TRP A 303 -47.71 0.80 -20.70
C TRP A 303 -46.38 1.51 -21.04
N LEU A 304 -46.42 2.79 -21.45
CA LEU A 304 -45.24 3.60 -21.76
C LEU A 304 -44.28 3.66 -20.55
N HIS A 305 -44.82 3.90 -19.36
CA HIS A 305 -44.02 3.98 -18.12
C HIS A 305 -43.59 2.62 -17.56
N ILE A 306 -44.23 1.52 -17.97
CA ILE A 306 -43.77 0.16 -17.69
C ILE A 306 -42.63 -0.18 -18.65
N GLY A 307 -42.82 0.05 -19.96
CA GLY A 307 -41.79 -0.11 -20.98
C GLY A 307 -40.53 0.72 -20.70
N SER A 308 -40.67 1.97 -20.25
CA SER A 308 -39.54 2.81 -19.84
C SER A 308 -38.71 2.17 -18.71
N LYS A 309 -39.35 1.46 -17.78
CA LYS A 309 -38.65 0.75 -16.69
C LYS A 309 -38.03 -0.56 -17.15
N ILE A 310 -38.72 -1.30 -18.02
CA ILE A 310 -38.18 -2.52 -18.64
C ILE A 310 -36.93 -2.18 -19.47
N ALA A 311 -36.95 -1.08 -20.23
CA ALA A 311 -35.80 -0.57 -20.97
C ALA A 311 -34.60 -0.25 -20.06
N ILE A 312 -34.84 0.40 -18.93
CA ILE A 312 -33.78 0.66 -17.93
C ILE A 312 -33.21 -0.64 -17.36
N VAL A 313 -34.05 -1.62 -17.03
CA VAL A 313 -33.59 -2.94 -16.54
C VAL A 313 -32.79 -3.68 -17.61
N ILE A 314 -33.21 -3.61 -18.89
CA ILE A 314 -32.45 -4.19 -20.01
C ILE A 314 -31.08 -3.51 -20.14
N LEU A 315 -30.99 -2.18 -20.15
CA LEU A 315 -29.71 -1.47 -20.23
C LEU A 315 -28.78 -1.80 -19.05
N ILE A 316 -29.32 -1.98 -17.85
CA ILE A 316 -28.54 -2.40 -16.67
C ILE A 316 -28.02 -3.84 -16.86
N LEU A 317 -28.84 -4.78 -17.33
CA LEU A 317 -28.41 -6.17 -17.58
C LEU A 317 -27.34 -6.25 -18.68
N LEU A 318 -27.53 -5.53 -19.79
CA LEU A 318 -26.56 -5.46 -20.90
C LEU A 318 -25.23 -4.82 -20.47
N TYR A 319 -25.28 -3.86 -19.53
CA TYR A 319 -24.08 -3.28 -18.93
C TYR A 319 -23.32 -4.30 -18.08
N PHE A 320 -23.96 -4.85 -17.04
CA PHE A 320 -23.28 -5.73 -16.09
C PHE A 320 -22.82 -7.05 -16.73
N PHE A 321 -23.51 -7.56 -17.76
CA PHE A 321 -23.25 -8.89 -18.31
C PHE A 321 -23.12 -8.85 -19.85
N PRO A 322 -22.03 -8.28 -20.41
CA PRO A 322 -21.84 -8.18 -21.86
C PRO A 322 -21.76 -9.54 -22.57
N THR A 323 -21.40 -10.61 -21.85
CA THR A 323 -21.37 -11.99 -22.35
C THR A 323 -22.68 -12.75 -22.07
N MET A 324 -23.78 -12.08 -21.65
CA MET A 324 -25.03 -12.78 -21.26
C MET A 324 -25.69 -13.58 -22.38
N PHE A 325 -25.37 -13.32 -23.64
CA PHE A 325 -25.86 -14.08 -24.81
C PHE A 325 -24.90 -15.19 -25.26
N GLY A 326 -23.83 -15.46 -24.48
CA GLY A 326 -22.87 -16.54 -24.73
C GLY A 326 -23.50 -17.94 -24.83
N PHE A 327 -24.70 -18.14 -24.29
CA PHE A 327 -25.49 -19.37 -24.44
C PHE A 327 -26.07 -19.57 -25.85
N ILE A 328 -26.15 -18.52 -26.67
CA ILE A 328 -26.56 -18.58 -28.08
C ILE A 328 -25.34 -18.88 -28.97
N SER A 329 -24.21 -18.26 -28.67
CA SER A 329 -22.89 -18.59 -29.23
C SER A 329 -21.79 -18.00 -28.35
N PRO A 330 -20.69 -18.71 -28.06
CA PRO A 330 -19.58 -18.19 -27.24
C PRO A 330 -18.91 -16.96 -27.86
N LYS A 331 -19.13 -16.70 -29.16
CA LYS A 331 -18.61 -15.52 -29.88
C LYS A 331 -19.41 -14.24 -29.67
N ILE A 332 -20.54 -14.26 -28.95
CA ILE A 332 -21.38 -13.08 -28.75
C ILE A 332 -20.91 -12.30 -27.51
N PHE A 333 -19.93 -11.43 -27.74
CA PHE A 333 -19.51 -10.40 -26.79
C PHE A 333 -20.17 -9.04 -27.13
N LEU A 334 -20.91 -8.47 -26.19
CA LEU A 334 -21.44 -7.12 -26.33
C LEU A 334 -20.40 -6.08 -25.90
N GLY A 335 -19.58 -5.65 -26.86
CA GLY A 335 -18.73 -4.48 -26.70
C GLY A 335 -19.53 -3.25 -26.26
N GLY A 336 -18.94 -2.41 -25.42
CA GLY A 336 -19.43 -1.11 -25.01
C GLY A 336 -19.86 -0.23 -26.18
N THR A 337 -19.24 -0.35 -27.34
CA THR A 337 -19.71 0.31 -28.58
C THR A 337 -21.18 -0.04 -28.93
N PHE A 338 -21.62 -1.28 -28.69
CA PHE A 338 -23.03 -1.67 -28.84
C PHE A 338 -23.91 -1.07 -27.73
N ILE A 339 -23.40 -1.02 -26.49
CA ILE A 339 -24.08 -0.39 -25.34
C ILE A 339 -24.31 1.10 -25.60
N TRP A 340 -23.33 1.80 -26.20
CA TRP A 340 -23.45 3.18 -26.68
C TRP A 340 -24.61 3.36 -27.66
N ILE A 341 -24.66 2.53 -28.70
CA ILE A 341 -25.72 2.59 -29.73
C ILE A 341 -27.10 2.32 -29.12
N ILE A 342 -27.26 1.24 -28.35
CA ILE A 342 -28.58 0.84 -27.82
C ILE A 342 -29.08 1.80 -26.72
N ALA A 343 -28.21 2.29 -25.84
CA ALA A 343 -28.61 3.26 -24.80
C ALA A 343 -29.10 4.58 -25.41
N ILE A 344 -28.38 5.11 -26.41
CA ILE A 344 -28.80 6.32 -27.14
C ILE A 344 -30.11 6.06 -27.91
N ALA A 345 -30.18 4.97 -28.68
CA ALA A 345 -31.37 4.64 -29.48
C ALA A 345 -32.63 4.45 -28.62
N MET A 346 -32.53 3.73 -27.50
CA MET A 346 -33.63 3.59 -26.54
C MET A 346 -34.02 4.94 -25.92
N THR A 347 -33.04 5.79 -25.58
CA THR A 347 -33.31 7.12 -25.02
C THR A 347 -34.07 8.00 -26.00
N VAL A 348 -33.60 8.11 -27.24
CA VAL A 348 -34.28 8.87 -28.31
C VAL A 348 -35.69 8.33 -28.56
N THR A 349 -35.84 7.00 -28.63
CA THR A 349 -37.14 6.34 -28.86
C THR A 349 -38.13 6.65 -27.74
N PHE A 350 -37.76 6.48 -26.46
CA PHE A 350 -38.67 6.75 -25.35
C PHE A 350 -38.97 8.25 -25.17
N VAL A 351 -38.02 9.15 -25.46
CA VAL A 351 -38.24 10.60 -25.46
C VAL A 351 -39.24 11.00 -26.56
N ALA A 352 -39.02 10.56 -27.80
CA ALA A 352 -39.89 10.86 -28.93
C ALA A 352 -41.29 10.27 -28.74
N LEU A 353 -41.37 8.99 -28.35
CA LEU A 353 -42.64 8.28 -28.10
C LEU A 353 -43.43 8.94 -26.95
N ALA A 354 -42.77 9.34 -25.86
CA ALA A 354 -43.42 10.05 -24.78
C ALA A 354 -43.94 11.42 -25.21
N LYS A 355 -43.16 12.17 -26.00
CA LYS A 355 -43.60 13.46 -26.56
C LYS A 355 -44.83 13.27 -27.44
N VAL A 356 -44.74 12.47 -28.51
CA VAL A 356 -45.83 12.28 -29.48
C VAL A 356 -47.12 11.79 -28.81
N LEU A 357 -47.04 10.86 -27.85
CA LEU A 357 -48.22 10.32 -27.17
C LEU A 357 -48.86 11.31 -26.18
N TYR A 358 -48.08 12.11 -25.46
CA TYR A 358 -48.65 13.12 -24.54
C TYR A 358 -49.08 14.40 -25.26
N ASP A 359 -48.36 14.84 -26.30
CA ASP A 359 -48.75 15.97 -27.16
C ASP A 359 -50.09 15.67 -27.84
N LYS A 360 -50.26 14.48 -28.43
CA LYS A 360 -51.56 14.02 -28.97
C LYS A 360 -52.65 14.06 -27.91
N LYS A 361 -52.40 13.51 -26.71
CA LYS A 361 -53.35 13.58 -25.60
C LYS A 361 -53.69 15.02 -25.18
N THR A 362 -52.78 15.99 -25.27
CA THR A 362 -53.12 17.40 -25.00
C THR A 362 -53.95 18.05 -26.11
N ALA A 363 -53.73 17.66 -27.37
CA ALA A 363 -54.56 18.11 -28.50
C ALA A 363 -55.98 17.51 -28.48
N ASP A 364 -56.19 16.38 -27.80
CA ASP A 364 -57.51 15.82 -27.57
C ASP A 364 -58.24 16.50 -26.39
N ILE A 365 -57.51 17.02 -25.38
CA ILE A 365 -58.10 17.89 -24.32
C ILE A 365 -58.70 19.14 -24.95
N SER A 366 -57.99 19.85 -25.83
CA SER A 366 -58.48 21.15 -26.34
C SER A 366 -59.79 21.02 -27.13
N LYS A 367 -60.07 19.84 -27.70
CA LYS A 367 -61.37 19.50 -28.31
C LYS A 367 -62.44 19.26 -27.23
N GLU A 368 -62.18 18.39 -26.25
CA GLU A 368 -63.11 18.14 -25.13
C GLU A 368 -63.45 19.43 -24.36
N GLU A 369 -62.51 20.39 -24.29
CA GLU A 369 -62.74 21.67 -23.62
C GLU A 369 -63.53 22.68 -24.45
N LEU A 370 -63.43 22.69 -25.79
CA LEU A 370 -64.33 23.48 -26.64
C LEU A 370 -65.79 23.03 -26.43
N ASP A 371 -66.04 21.73 -26.53
CA ASP A 371 -67.32 21.07 -26.22
C ASP A 371 -67.86 21.41 -24.81
N ILE A 372 -66.98 21.53 -23.81
CA ILE A 372 -67.34 21.80 -22.42
C ILE A 372 -67.52 23.30 -22.14
N VAL A 373 -66.83 24.19 -22.86
CA VAL A 373 -67.01 25.65 -22.78
C VAL A 373 -68.34 26.05 -23.39
N GLU A 374 -68.67 25.52 -24.58
CA GLU A 374 -69.97 25.69 -25.23
C GLU A 374 -71.11 25.30 -24.27
N LYS A 375 -71.00 24.11 -23.64
CA LYS A 375 -71.98 23.61 -22.64
C LYS A 375 -71.97 24.36 -21.30
N LYS A 376 -71.03 25.29 -21.05
CA LYS A 376 -70.90 26.04 -19.77
C LYS A 376 -71.25 27.52 -19.83
N ILE A 377 -71.23 28.15 -21.00
CA ILE A 377 -71.70 29.54 -21.16
C ILE A 377 -73.13 29.70 -20.60
N VAL A 378 -73.92 28.62 -20.65
CA VAL A 378 -75.29 28.51 -20.15
C VAL A 378 -75.46 28.69 -18.62
N ARG A 379 -74.43 28.52 -17.76
CA ARG A 379 -74.64 28.42 -16.28
C ARG A 379 -73.53 29.01 -15.40
N LYS A 380 -73.70 30.22 -14.84
CA LYS A 380 -72.87 30.75 -13.73
C LYS A 380 -73.41 32.00 -13.00
N PRO A 381 -73.36 32.04 -11.65
CA PRO A 381 -73.15 33.30 -10.88
C PRO A 381 -71.82 33.35 -10.07
N ALA A 382 -71.62 34.39 -9.26
CA ALA A 382 -70.31 34.84 -8.73
C ALA A 382 -70.09 34.68 -7.19
N PRO A 383 -68.84 34.79 -6.67
CA PRO A 383 -68.48 34.64 -5.25
C PRO A 383 -68.17 35.97 -4.51
N ILE A 384 -67.99 35.90 -3.17
CA ILE A 384 -67.64 37.01 -2.26
C ILE A 384 -66.41 36.64 -1.40
N ALA A 385 -65.63 37.62 -0.91
CA ALA A 385 -64.39 37.45 -0.13
C ALA A 385 -64.37 38.29 1.18
N ARG A 386 -63.44 37.98 2.11
CA ARG A 386 -63.12 38.75 3.35
C ARG A 386 -61.63 38.63 3.75
N THR A 387 -61.18 39.46 4.70
CA THR A 387 -59.76 39.89 4.91
C THR A 387 -59.39 40.05 6.42
N THR A 388 -58.27 40.74 6.76
CA THR A 388 -57.78 41.22 8.12
C THR A 388 -56.86 40.28 8.94
N THR A 389 -56.02 40.71 9.93
CA THR A 389 -54.82 41.64 9.92
C THR A 389 -53.85 41.33 11.13
N ARG A 390 -52.77 42.12 11.40
CA ARG A 390 -51.67 41.89 12.41
C ARG A 390 -51.49 43.07 13.41
N THR A 391 -50.87 42.88 14.61
CA THR A 391 -49.86 43.80 15.28
C THR A 391 -49.31 43.30 16.69
N PRO A 392 -48.17 43.83 17.24
CA PRO A 392 -47.47 43.32 18.48
C PRO A 392 -46.86 44.37 19.51
N ALA A 393 -46.27 43.90 20.65
CA ALA A 393 -45.34 44.61 21.62
C ALA A 393 -44.71 43.61 22.66
N GLY A 394 -43.72 43.88 23.56
CA GLY A 394 -42.67 44.93 23.68
C GLY A 394 -42.00 45.16 25.10
N VAL A 395 -40.65 45.25 25.18
CA VAL A 395 -39.76 46.06 26.13
C VAL A 395 -39.25 45.45 27.50
N ASN A 396 -38.21 46.08 28.14
CA ASN A 396 -37.11 45.54 29.02
C ASN A 396 -36.93 46.19 30.45
N VAL A 397 -35.86 45.79 31.23
CA VAL A 397 -34.91 46.54 32.16
C VAL A 397 -34.50 45.68 33.42
N VAL A 398 -33.25 45.24 33.77
CA VAL A 398 -31.89 45.80 34.18
C VAL A 398 -31.66 46.03 35.72
N VAL A 399 -30.46 45.67 36.29
CA VAL A 399 -29.64 46.31 37.42
C VAL A 399 -28.56 45.33 38.07
N GLN A 400 -27.53 45.83 38.82
CA GLN A 400 -26.28 45.15 39.31
C GLN A 400 -25.71 45.67 40.69
N GLN A 401 -24.54 45.13 41.15
CA GLN A 401 -23.48 45.63 42.11
C GLN A 401 -23.58 45.33 43.64
N PRO A 402 -22.52 45.55 44.50
CA PRO A 402 -21.02 45.45 44.41
C PRO A 402 -20.47 44.43 45.49
N ALA A 403 -19.27 44.38 46.14
CA ALA A 403 -17.94 45.05 46.28
C ALA A 403 -16.86 43.94 46.68
N ALA A 404 -15.66 44.05 47.32
CA ALA A 404 -14.82 45.09 47.99
C ALA A 404 -13.27 44.83 47.90
N GLN A 405 -12.43 45.05 48.95
CA GLN A 405 -11.22 45.92 48.80
C GLN A 405 -10.07 45.88 49.89
N GLN A 406 -8.95 46.61 49.66
CA GLN A 406 -7.89 47.17 50.59
C GLN A 406 -6.66 46.29 51.01
N ALA A 407 -5.50 46.79 51.52
CA ALA A 407 -4.65 48.01 51.30
C ALA A 407 -3.29 47.93 52.11
N ALA A 408 -2.31 48.83 51.90
CA ALA A 408 -0.97 48.91 52.57
C ALA A 408 -0.82 50.11 53.58
N PRO A 409 0.25 50.30 54.40
CA PRO A 409 1.56 50.90 53.99
C PRO A 409 2.82 50.55 54.87
N ALA A 410 3.88 51.41 54.89
CA ALA A 410 5.17 51.35 55.65
C ALA A 410 5.53 52.77 56.24
N PRO A 411 6.75 53.16 56.74
CA PRO A 411 8.03 52.49 57.10
C PRO A 411 8.62 52.96 58.49
N VAL A 412 9.93 52.72 58.82
CA VAL A 412 10.92 53.57 59.59
C VAL A 412 12.24 52.80 59.92
N GLN A 413 13.31 53.49 60.35
CA GLN A 413 14.73 53.02 60.52
C GLN A 413 15.17 52.75 61.98
N GLU A 414 16.19 51.91 62.19
CA GLU A 414 17.09 51.98 63.36
C GLU A 414 18.52 51.40 63.09
N LYS A 415 19.43 51.39 64.09
CA LYS A 415 20.90 51.18 63.92
C LYS A 415 21.41 49.74 64.20
N PRO A 416 22.54 49.32 63.59
CA PRO A 416 23.08 47.96 63.75
C PRO A 416 24.07 47.78 64.91
N THR A 417 24.12 46.58 65.48
CA THR A 417 25.22 46.09 66.33
C THR A 417 25.54 44.63 65.98
N GLY A 418 26.68 44.41 65.32
CA GLY A 418 27.13 43.07 64.87
C GLY A 418 28.44 42.60 65.49
N PRO A 419 28.76 41.30 65.45
CA PRO A 419 29.93 40.72 66.10
C PRO A 419 31.24 41.20 65.43
N PRO A 420 32.34 41.40 66.17
CA PRO A 420 33.60 41.89 65.61
C PRO A 420 34.34 40.83 64.80
N CYS A 421 34.82 41.20 63.61
CA CYS A 421 35.79 40.42 62.84
C CYS A 421 37.13 40.33 63.60
N VAL A 422 37.69 39.13 63.71
CA VAL A 422 38.93 38.85 64.45
C VAL A 422 40.14 39.65 63.91
N VAL A 423 40.22 39.84 62.59
CA VAL A 423 41.37 40.46 61.93
C VAL A 423 41.33 41.99 62.05
N CYS A 424 40.25 42.63 61.55
CA CYS A 424 40.17 44.09 61.48
C CYS A 424 39.46 44.75 62.67
N LYS A 425 38.91 43.96 63.60
CA LYS A 425 38.22 44.38 64.85
C LYS A 425 36.99 45.28 64.68
N LYS A 426 36.54 45.53 63.44
CA LYS A 426 35.26 46.19 63.14
C LYS A 426 34.10 45.18 63.28
N SER A 427 32.93 45.65 63.67
CA SER A 427 31.68 44.87 63.67
C SER A 427 31.27 44.47 62.26
N ILE A 428 30.97 43.18 62.07
CA ILE A 428 30.33 42.63 60.87
C ILE A 428 28.85 43.03 60.94
N VAL A 429 28.48 44.12 60.26
CA VAL A 429 27.12 44.72 60.32
C VAL A 429 26.15 44.17 59.27
N ASN A 430 26.66 43.45 58.28
CA ASN A 430 25.91 42.77 57.25
C ASN A 430 26.15 41.26 57.40
N PHE A 431 25.10 40.45 57.45
CA PHE A 431 25.24 39.03 57.82
C PHE A 431 25.68 38.12 56.67
N ASP A 432 25.56 38.59 55.43
CA ASP A 432 25.99 37.85 54.24
C ASP A 432 27.52 37.79 54.15
N ASP A 433 28.23 38.87 54.52
CA ASP A 433 29.70 38.99 54.48
C ASP A 433 30.43 38.23 55.62
N LEU A 434 29.73 37.36 56.36
CA LEU A 434 30.17 36.78 57.64
C LEU A 434 30.76 35.36 57.47
N LEU A 435 32.08 35.26 57.29
CA LEU A 435 32.74 33.96 57.22
C LEU A 435 33.09 33.40 58.62
N LYS A 436 32.57 32.21 58.94
CA LYS A 436 32.82 31.53 60.22
C LYS A 436 33.70 30.29 60.06
N CYS A 437 34.92 30.34 60.61
CA CYS A 437 35.79 29.16 60.66
C CYS A 437 35.26 28.11 61.65
N LYS A 438 35.50 26.82 61.36
CA LYS A 438 35.08 25.66 62.19
C LYS A 438 35.51 25.76 63.67
N CYS A 439 36.56 26.50 64.01
CA CYS A 439 37.00 26.76 65.40
C CYS A 439 36.21 27.87 66.15
N GLY A 440 35.17 28.42 65.53
CA GLY A 440 34.26 29.44 66.08
C GLY A 440 34.67 30.90 65.86
N GLN A 441 35.75 31.18 65.13
CA GLN A 441 36.15 32.57 64.82
C GLN A 441 35.39 33.14 63.62
N LEU A 442 35.14 34.45 63.66
CA LEU A 442 34.42 35.23 62.65
C LEU A 442 35.35 36.20 61.92
N TYR A 443 35.15 36.29 60.61
CA TYR A 443 35.89 37.12 59.67
C TYR A 443 34.87 37.85 58.77
N HIS A 444 35.22 39.04 58.25
CA HIS A 444 34.60 39.50 56.99
C HIS A 444 35.17 38.64 55.87
N GLU A 445 34.41 38.41 54.79
CA GLU A 445 34.87 37.65 53.62
C GLU A 445 36.21 38.17 53.05
N GLU A 446 36.31 39.47 52.74
CA GLU A 446 37.56 40.13 52.32
C GLU A 446 38.74 39.88 53.29
N CYS A 447 38.46 39.86 54.60
CA CYS A 447 39.47 39.63 55.63
C CYS A 447 39.92 38.16 55.70
N ALA A 448 39.09 37.23 55.22
CA ALA A 448 39.41 35.81 55.14
C ALA A 448 40.27 35.49 53.91
N GLU A 449 39.99 36.11 52.75
CA GLU A 449 40.82 35.99 51.54
C GLU A 449 42.26 36.48 51.77
N VAL A 450 42.42 37.62 52.45
CA VAL A 450 43.74 38.17 52.78
C VAL A 450 44.48 37.31 53.80
N ALA A 451 43.77 36.75 54.79
CA ALA A 451 44.39 35.90 55.82
C ALA A 451 44.76 34.50 55.30
N LYS A 452 43.96 33.94 54.38
CA LYS A 452 44.00 32.58 53.80
C LYS A 452 43.86 31.42 54.79
N HIS A 453 44.33 31.57 56.02
CA HIS A 453 44.27 30.59 57.10
C HIS A 453 43.78 31.20 58.41
N CYS A 454 43.10 30.39 59.22
CA CYS A 454 42.51 30.81 60.48
C CYS A 454 43.57 31.07 61.55
N THR A 455 43.63 32.31 62.05
CA THR A 455 44.62 32.79 63.04
C THR A 455 44.66 31.99 64.36
N LYS A 456 43.59 31.26 64.71
CA LYS A 456 43.51 30.44 65.93
C LYS A 456 43.82 28.96 65.72
N CYS A 457 43.60 28.40 64.53
CA CYS A 457 43.64 26.94 64.33
C CYS A 457 44.27 26.47 63.00
N GLY A 458 44.85 27.36 62.19
CA GLY A 458 45.58 27.01 60.98
C GLY A 458 44.76 26.54 59.78
N ASN A 459 43.48 26.16 59.96
CA ASN A 459 42.60 25.76 58.84
C ASN A 459 42.55 26.81 57.74
N ALA A 460 42.63 26.39 56.47
CA ALA A 460 42.35 27.26 55.33
C ALA A 460 40.93 27.88 55.43
N LEU A 461 40.80 29.11 54.94
CA LEU A 461 39.56 29.89 54.94
C LEU A 461 38.92 30.00 53.54
N VAL A 462 39.69 29.74 52.49
CA VAL A 462 39.25 29.78 51.08
C VAL A 462 39.75 28.50 50.39
N GLU A 463 38.96 27.99 49.45
CA GLU A 463 39.26 26.76 48.71
C GLU A 463 40.24 27.04 47.56
N ILE A 464 41.22 26.16 47.36
CA ILE A 464 42.25 26.34 46.32
C ILE A 464 41.81 25.57 45.06
N VAL A 465 41.34 26.31 44.07
CA VAL A 465 40.89 25.74 42.78
C VAL A 465 42.09 25.21 41.99
N PRO A 466 42.11 23.93 41.57
CA PRO A 466 43.14 23.41 40.68
C PRO A 466 42.99 23.98 39.26
N VAL A 467 44.10 24.16 38.55
CA VAL A 467 44.08 24.61 37.15
C VAL A 467 43.54 23.46 36.28
N GLY A 468 42.43 23.72 35.59
CA GLY A 468 41.79 22.74 34.69
C GLY A 468 42.58 22.49 33.40
N PRO A 469 42.16 21.51 32.58
CA PRO A 469 42.80 21.19 31.31
C PRO A 469 42.85 22.39 30.35
N VAL A 470 43.91 22.43 29.53
CA VAL A 470 44.10 23.49 28.53
C VAL A 470 42.98 23.43 27.50
N LYS A 471 42.40 24.59 27.19
CA LYS A 471 41.31 24.73 26.21
C LYS A 471 41.75 25.53 25.00
N LYS A 472 41.25 25.13 23.84
CA LYS A 472 41.54 25.67 22.52
C LYS A 472 40.24 26.06 21.84
N ASP A 473 40.17 27.30 21.36
CA ASP A 473 39.01 27.79 20.64
C ASP A 473 39.01 27.26 19.20
N ILE A 474 37.92 26.59 18.82
CA ILE A 474 37.71 26.02 17.48
C ILE A 474 36.39 26.57 16.93
N ALA A 475 36.41 27.04 15.68
CA ALA A 475 35.22 27.49 14.97
C ALA A 475 34.39 26.30 14.50
N CYS A 476 33.09 26.30 14.79
CA CYS A 476 32.15 25.26 14.34
C CYS A 476 32.08 25.18 12.80
N PRO A 477 32.14 23.98 12.19
CA PRO A 477 32.12 23.82 10.73
C PRO A 477 30.82 24.28 10.06
N THR A 478 29.71 24.36 10.79
CA THR A 478 28.38 24.74 10.27
C THR A 478 28.04 26.22 10.53
N CYS A 479 28.23 26.71 11.76
CA CYS A 479 27.80 28.06 12.17
C CYS A 479 28.93 29.07 12.42
N ALA A 480 30.19 28.66 12.29
CA ALA A 480 31.39 29.45 12.56
C ALA A 480 31.55 30.02 14.00
N GLN A 481 30.62 29.73 14.91
CA GLN A 481 30.73 30.06 16.34
C GLN A 481 32.00 29.43 16.94
N MET A 482 32.73 30.17 17.76
CA MET A 482 33.87 29.64 18.52
C MET A 482 33.39 28.80 19.70
N ASN A 483 34.02 27.65 19.91
CA ASN A 483 33.78 26.73 21.03
C ASN A 483 35.13 26.39 21.67
N SER A 484 35.24 26.53 23.00
CA SER A 484 36.47 26.26 23.75
C SER A 484 36.56 24.77 24.12
N VAL A 485 37.20 23.98 23.26
CA VAL A 485 37.33 22.52 23.40
C VAL A 485 38.59 22.18 24.20
N GLU A 486 38.57 21.10 24.99
CA GLU A 486 39.77 20.64 25.72
C GLU A 486 40.79 20.01 24.77
N GLU A 487 42.07 20.38 24.93
CA GLU A 487 43.11 20.03 23.97
C GLU A 487 43.47 18.54 24.06
N GLY A 488 43.17 17.79 22.99
CA GLY A 488 43.35 16.34 22.89
C GLY A 488 42.06 15.52 22.79
N VAL A 489 40.89 16.14 22.99
CA VAL A 489 39.59 15.45 22.86
C VAL A 489 39.20 15.27 21.39
N ASP A 490 38.64 14.10 21.04
CA ASP A 490 38.10 13.81 19.71
C ASP A 490 36.91 14.72 19.37
N LEU A 491 37.02 15.44 18.25
CA LEU A 491 36.01 16.37 17.76
C LEU A 491 34.74 15.70 17.23
N LEU A 492 34.74 14.37 17.02
CA LEU A 492 33.53 13.58 16.76
C LEU A 492 32.62 13.48 18.00
N LEU A 493 33.20 13.56 19.20
CA LEU A 493 32.47 13.46 20.48
C LEU A 493 32.05 14.83 21.03
N VAL A 494 32.57 15.93 20.47
CA VAL A 494 32.33 17.29 20.93
C VAL A 494 31.31 17.99 20.03
N GLU A 495 30.26 18.56 20.64
CA GLU A 495 29.23 19.32 19.95
C GLU A 495 29.43 20.84 20.06
N CYS A 496 29.02 21.57 19.03
CA CYS A 496 28.93 23.03 19.12
C CYS A 496 27.75 23.46 19.99
N GLY A 497 28.03 24.16 21.08
CA GLY A 497 27.04 24.65 22.05
C GLY A 497 26.04 25.69 21.52
N SER A 498 26.14 26.09 20.25
CA SER A 498 25.19 27.00 19.58
C SER A 498 24.25 26.33 18.57
N CYS A 499 24.55 25.12 18.08
CA CYS A 499 23.72 24.47 17.04
C CYS A 499 23.62 22.94 17.12
N GLY A 500 24.34 22.27 18.03
CA GLY A 500 24.26 20.81 18.22
C GLY A 500 24.68 20.02 16.98
N VAL A 501 25.76 20.47 16.33
CA VAL A 501 26.52 19.68 15.33
C VAL A 501 27.82 19.24 15.96
N ILE A 502 28.38 18.11 15.52
CA ILE A 502 29.74 17.71 15.91
C ILE A 502 30.79 18.69 15.37
N MET A 503 31.89 18.85 16.10
CA MET A 503 32.96 19.78 15.75
C MET A 503 33.87 19.22 14.65
N GLU A 504 33.95 17.90 14.49
CA GLU A 504 34.67 17.27 13.38
C GLU A 504 33.91 17.42 12.05
N LYS A 505 34.64 17.70 10.97
CA LYS A 505 34.03 17.99 9.67
C LYS A 505 33.85 16.72 8.84
N ILE A 506 32.64 16.16 8.88
CA ILE A 506 32.25 15.05 8.00
C ILE A 506 32.39 15.44 6.53
N ASN A 507 33.09 14.61 5.75
CA ASN A 507 33.19 14.76 4.30
C ASN A 507 31.93 14.21 3.63
N GLU A 508 31.25 15.06 2.88
CA GLU A 508 30.12 14.73 2.01
C GLU A 508 30.58 13.84 0.84
N GLY A 509 29.72 12.91 0.38
CA GLY A 509 29.99 12.02 -0.76
C GLY A 509 30.89 10.81 -0.45
N TYR A 510 31.22 10.59 0.83
CA TYR A 510 31.94 9.41 1.33
C TYR A 510 30.97 8.48 2.07
N ASN A 511 31.26 7.17 2.05
CA ASN A 511 30.47 6.16 2.76
C ASN A 511 31.19 5.72 4.05
N TYR A 512 30.47 5.80 5.17
CA TYR A 512 30.98 5.59 6.53
C TYR A 512 30.39 4.33 7.16
N LEU A 513 31.26 3.46 7.67
CA LEU A 513 30.91 2.46 8.65
C LEU A 513 31.24 3.01 10.04
N VAL A 514 30.27 3.02 10.96
CA VAL A 514 30.45 3.56 12.32
C VAL A 514 30.26 2.40 13.30
N VAL A 515 31.36 1.90 13.85
CA VAL A 515 31.34 0.84 14.86
C VAL A 515 31.11 1.48 16.23
N ASP A 516 29.88 1.40 16.70
CA ASP A 516 29.33 2.10 17.87
C ASP A 516 28.20 1.23 18.44
N ASN A 517 28.18 1.00 19.75
CA ASN A 517 27.21 0.09 20.39
C ASN A 517 25.87 0.77 20.74
N ASP A 518 25.78 2.11 20.72
CA ASP A 518 24.52 2.84 20.97
C ASP A 518 24.04 3.66 19.77
N HIS A 519 24.80 3.63 18.67
CA HIS A 519 24.54 4.30 17.38
C HIS A 519 24.48 5.84 17.45
N THR A 520 24.71 6.45 18.62
CA THR A 520 24.57 7.90 18.84
C THR A 520 25.51 8.70 17.94
N THR A 521 26.74 8.23 17.73
CA THR A 521 27.72 8.92 16.88
C THR A 521 27.21 9.04 15.44
N ALA A 522 26.68 7.94 14.90
CA ALA A 522 26.18 7.89 13.52
C ALA A 522 24.99 8.86 13.32
N PHE A 523 24.06 8.92 14.28
CA PHE A 523 22.96 9.90 14.24
C PHE A 523 23.45 11.35 14.37
N LYS A 524 24.44 11.64 15.23
CA LYS A 524 25.04 12.99 15.34
C LYS A 524 25.76 13.43 14.07
N MET A 525 26.49 12.52 13.41
CA MET A 525 27.09 12.75 12.09
C MET A 525 26.01 13.06 11.05
N PHE A 526 24.95 12.25 10.99
CA PHE A 526 23.84 12.42 10.07
C PHE A 526 23.11 13.76 10.25
N VAL A 527 22.74 14.12 11.48
CA VAL A 527 22.11 15.41 11.83
C VAL A 527 23.00 16.60 11.44
N SER A 528 24.31 16.46 11.60
CA SER A 528 25.27 17.49 11.19
C SER A 528 25.32 17.67 9.67
N LEU A 529 25.16 16.60 8.88
CA LEU A 529 24.99 16.69 7.43
C LEU A 529 23.67 17.38 7.04
N LEU A 530 22.56 17.13 7.76
CA LEU A 530 21.29 17.83 7.53
C LEU A 530 21.42 19.33 7.80
N LYS A 531 22.08 19.70 8.91
CA LYS A 531 22.36 21.10 9.28
C LYS A 531 23.36 21.78 8.32
N ASN A 532 24.15 21.00 7.57
CA ASN A 532 24.98 21.44 6.43
C ASN A 532 24.25 21.41 5.06
N GLY A 533 22.93 21.18 5.04
CA GLY A 533 22.07 21.30 3.86
C GLY A 533 21.99 20.06 2.96
N CYS A 534 22.30 18.86 3.47
CA CYS A 534 21.97 17.60 2.78
C CYS A 534 20.47 17.28 2.88
N THR A 535 19.85 16.74 1.84
CA THR A 535 18.54 16.07 1.97
C THR A 535 18.73 14.76 2.74
N GLY A 536 17.98 14.58 3.83
CA GLY A 536 18.08 13.40 4.70
C GLY A 536 17.10 12.28 4.36
N LEU A 537 17.62 11.06 4.29
CA LEU A 537 16.86 9.81 4.41
C LEU A 537 17.40 9.00 5.60
N SER A 538 16.50 8.55 6.47
CA SER A 538 16.81 7.60 7.53
C SER A 538 16.00 6.33 7.31
N ILE A 539 16.69 5.19 7.28
CA ILE A 539 16.11 3.86 7.24
C ILE A 539 16.45 3.25 8.59
N SER A 540 15.44 2.99 9.44
CA SER A 540 15.67 2.58 10.85
C SER A 540 14.66 1.53 11.30
N THR A 541 15.05 0.65 12.21
CA THR A 541 14.14 -0.25 12.94
C THR A 541 13.33 0.48 14.02
N THR A 542 13.72 1.69 14.41
CA THR A 542 13.03 2.52 15.40
C THR A 542 11.82 3.21 14.78
N PHE A 543 10.70 3.24 15.53
CA PHE A 543 9.45 3.88 15.07
C PHE A 543 9.67 5.37 14.73
N PRO A 544 9.24 5.87 13.55
CA PRO A 544 9.65 7.18 13.04
C PRO A 544 9.41 8.37 13.98
N ASP A 545 8.29 8.40 14.71
CA ASP A 545 7.96 9.54 15.57
C ASP A 545 8.74 9.53 16.90
N LYS A 546 9.30 8.37 17.29
CA LYS A 546 10.31 8.30 18.37
C LYS A 546 11.62 8.86 17.85
N LEU A 547 12.14 8.30 16.75
CA LEU A 547 13.44 8.65 16.17
C LEU A 547 13.56 10.15 15.83
N LYS A 548 12.53 10.74 15.22
CA LYS A 548 12.50 12.17 14.89
C LYS A 548 12.62 13.08 16.11
N LYS A 549 11.99 12.69 17.22
CA LYS A 549 11.98 13.43 18.49
C LYS A 549 13.28 13.25 19.27
N GLU A 550 13.95 12.13 19.09
CA GLU A 550 15.17 11.73 19.80
C GLU A 550 16.44 12.38 19.21
N HIS A 551 16.46 12.61 17.89
CA HIS A 551 17.64 13.11 17.17
C HIS A 551 17.43 14.44 16.38
N ASP A 552 16.41 15.26 16.69
CA ASP A 552 16.20 16.57 16.01
C ASP A 552 16.05 16.44 14.46
N MET A 553 15.31 15.41 14.03
CA MET A 553 15.22 14.96 12.62
C MET A 553 13.86 15.28 11.95
N GLU A 554 13.20 16.37 12.34
CA GLU A 554 11.84 16.70 11.88
C GLU A 554 11.70 16.77 10.35
N THR A 555 12.68 17.36 9.66
CA THR A 555 12.69 17.57 8.19
C THR A 555 13.13 16.34 7.38
N CYS A 556 13.67 15.30 8.04
CA CYS A 556 14.19 14.10 7.37
C CYS A 556 13.06 13.23 6.80
N GLU A 557 13.28 12.56 5.66
CA GLU A 557 12.46 11.39 5.32
C GLU A 557 12.88 10.23 6.24
N VAL A 558 11.91 9.58 6.90
CA VAL A 558 12.18 8.44 7.78
C VAL A 558 11.33 7.26 7.33
N ILE A 559 12.00 6.14 7.09
CA ILE A 559 11.42 4.87 6.65
C ILE A 559 11.64 3.84 7.75
N TRP A 560 10.55 3.21 8.16
CA TRP A 560 10.58 2.20 9.20
C TRP A 560 10.82 0.81 8.62
N LEU A 561 11.88 0.13 9.06
CA LEU A 561 12.13 -1.29 8.81
C LEU A 561 11.21 -2.11 9.70
N THR A 562 10.15 -2.65 9.12
CA THR A 562 9.16 -3.47 9.84
C THR A 562 8.41 -4.35 8.85
N ASP A 563 8.01 -5.54 9.28
CA ASP A 563 7.12 -6.38 8.48
C ASP A 563 5.66 -5.91 8.50
N THR A 564 5.31 -5.03 9.45
CA THR A 564 3.96 -4.59 9.74
C THR A 564 3.67 -3.25 9.05
N SER A 565 2.81 -3.27 8.03
CA SER A 565 2.39 -2.05 7.34
C SER A 565 1.46 -1.21 8.21
N VAL A 566 1.85 0.05 8.45
CA VAL A 566 1.10 1.02 9.24
C VAL A 566 0.65 2.18 8.35
N ALA A 567 -0.64 2.49 8.38
CA ALA A 567 -1.21 3.61 7.64
C ALA A 567 -0.51 4.93 8.02
N ASP A 568 -0.41 5.84 7.06
CA ASP A 568 0.19 7.17 7.19
C ASP A 568 1.70 7.22 7.55
N LYS A 569 2.42 6.08 7.45
CA LYS A 569 3.89 6.00 7.56
C LYS A 569 4.53 5.32 6.36
N LYS A 570 5.79 5.66 6.05
CA LYS A 570 6.62 4.90 5.10
C LYS A 570 7.25 3.71 5.84
N THR A 571 6.78 2.50 5.53
CA THR A 571 7.31 1.22 6.04
C THR A 571 7.93 0.42 4.90
N ILE A 572 9.06 -0.25 5.12
CA ILE A 572 9.63 -1.24 4.18
C ILE A 572 9.82 -2.57 4.92
N ASN A 573 9.37 -3.65 4.29
CA ASN A 573 9.55 -5.01 4.82
C ASN A 573 11.04 -5.43 4.76
N PRO A 574 11.64 -5.92 5.87
CA PRO A 574 13.08 -6.20 5.95
C PRO A 574 13.58 -7.29 5.00
N HIS A 575 12.72 -8.23 4.57
CA HIS A 575 13.12 -9.28 3.62
C HIS A 575 13.23 -8.77 2.17
N ARG A 576 12.67 -7.58 1.86
CA ARG A 576 12.54 -7.00 0.50
C ARG A 576 13.72 -6.10 0.08
N LEU A 577 14.93 -6.41 0.57
CA LEU A 577 16.19 -5.71 0.27
C LEU A 577 16.35 -5.35 -1.21
N GLU A 578 16.36 -6.37 -2.09
CA GLU A 578 16.84 -6.22 -3.46
C GLU A 578 15.86 -5.55 -4.43
N PHE A 579 14.59 -5.42 -4.04
CA PHE A 579 13.55 -4.82 -4.87
C PHE A 579 13.01 -3.52 -4.27
N GLU A 580 12.42 -3.57 -3.07
CA GLU A 580 11.71 -2.43 -2.49
C GLU A 580 12.68 -1.41 -1.89
N MET A 581 13.64 -1.90 -1.10
CA MET A 581 14.66 -1.05 -0.48
C MET A 581 15.63 -0.49 -1.51
N MET A 582 16.15 -1.32 -2.43
CA MET A 582 16.99 -0.86 -3.55
C MET A 582 16.27 0.15 -4.45
N ARG A 583 15.00 -0.07 -4.83
CA ARG A 583 14.23 0.87 -5.66
C ARG A 583 14.06 2.22 -4.98
N MET A 584 13.68 2.20 -3.69
CA MET A 584 13.50 3.42 -2.90
C MET A 584 14.83 4.17 -2.76
N TYR A 585 15.92 3.48 -2.38
CA TYR A 585 17.25 4.07 -2.22
C TYR A 585 17.72 4.70 -3.54
N ALA A 586 17.59 3.96 -4.65
CA ALA A 586 17.95 4.43 -5.98
C ALA A 586 17.12 5.62 -6.45
N ALA A 587 15.83 5.71 -6.10
CA ALA A 587 15.01 6.87 -6.38
C ALA A 587 15.46 8.08 -5.54
N PHE A 588 15.71 7.89 -4.24
CA PHE A 588 16.11 8.97 -3.34
C PHE A 588 17.43 9.63 -3.76
N VAL A 589 18.50 8.85 -4.00
CA VAL A 589 19.81 9.43 -4.37
C VAL A 589 19.80 10.07 -5.75
N LYS A 590 19.08 9.49 -6.73
CA LYS A 590 18.96 10.08 -8.08
C LYS A 590 18.14 11.37 -8.10
N SER A 591 17.23 11.57 -7.14
CA SER A 591 16.47 12.82 -6.98
C SER A 591 17.18 13.87 -6.12
N ASN A 592 18.25 13.53 -5.41
CA ASN A 592 18.90 14.41 -4.43
C ASN A 592 20.43 14.42 -4.58
N SER A 593 20.95 15.32 -5.42
CA SER A 593 22.38 15.47 -5.73
C SER A 593 23.29 15.89 -4.56
N LYS A 594 22.70 16.26 -3.41
CA LYS A 594 23.38 16.38 -2.12
C LYS A 594 22.53 15.68 -1.05
N SER A 595 22.70 14.38 -0.93
CA SER A 595 21.93 13.52 -0.01
C SER A 595 22.82 12.95 1.10
N ALA A 596 22.22 12.79 2.28
CA ALA A 596 22.75 12.00 3.38
C ALA A 596 21.76 10.87 3.67
N ILE A 597 22.27 9.66 3.88
CA ILE A 597 21.46 8.48 4.20
C ILE A 597 22.05 7.78 5.41
N ILE A 598 21.22 7.46 6.41
CA ILE A 598 21.59 6.56 7.51
C ILE A 598 20.77 5.27 7.42
N LEU A 599 21.45 4.11 7.54
CA LEU A 599 20.85 2.78 7.57
C LEU A 599 21.10 2.14 8.93
N ASP A 600 20.15 2.33 9.83
CA ASP A 600 20.15 1.90 11.22
C ASP A 600 19.42 0.56 11.39
N GLY A 601 20.13 -0.47 11.88
CA GLY A 601 19.64 -1.85 11.98
C GLY A 601 20.14 -2.78 10.88
N PHE A 602 21.40 -2.62 10.45
CA PHE A 602 22.11 -3.60 9.62
C PHE A 602 22.05 -5.02 10.24
N GLU A 603 22.18 -5.12 11.57
CA GLU A 603 22.06 -6.34 12.36
C GLU A 603 20.71 -7.02 12.17
N TYR A 604 19.64 -6.23 12.24
CA TYR A 604 18.28 -6.74 12.08
C TYR A 604 18.08 -7.28 10.66
N LEU A 605 18.62 -6.59 9.65
CA LEU A 605 18.62 -7.10 8.29
C LEU A 605 19.43 -8.41 8.18
N VAL A 606 20.57 -8.54 8.86
CA VAL A 606 21.40 -9.77 8.87
C VAL A 606 20.66 -10.94 9.53
N VAL A 607 19.92 -10.70 10.62
CA VAL A 607 19.07 -11.72 11.26
C VAL A 607 17.92 -12.15 10.33
N GLU A 608 17.28 -11.21 9.64
CA GLU A 608 16.11 -11.47 8.78
C GLU A 608 16.43 -11.95 7.34
N ASN A 609 17.71 -11.95 6.93
CA ASN A 609 18.13 -12.26 5.56
C ASN A 609 19.42 -13.08 5.41
N GLY A 610 20.22 -13.25 6.47
CA GLY A 610 21.58 -13.81 6.41
C GLY A 610 22.64 -12.81 5.92
N PHE A 611 23.87 -12.95 6.44
CA PHE A 611 24.97 -12.00 6.20
C PHE A 611 25.26 -11.78 4.71
N ASP A 612 25.43 -12.84 3.91
CA ASP A 612 25.81 -12.72 2.49
C ASP A 612 24.84 -11.89 1.65
N LYS A 613 23.54 -11.97 1.95
CA LYS A 613 22.49 -11.23 1.23
C LYS A 613 22.52 -9.75 1.62
N VAL A 614 22.70 -9.44 2.89
CA VAL A 614 22.86 -8.06 3.38
C VAL A 614 24.19 -7.46 2.90
N PHE A 615 25.29 -8.20 2.92
CA PHE A 615 26.59 -7.75 2.42
C PHE A 615 26.52 -7.37 0.93
N LYS A 616 25.90 -8.22 0.09
CA LYS A 616 25.61 -7.91 -1.32
C LYS A 616 24.72 -6.66 -1.47
N PHE A 617 23.74 -6.47 -0.60
CA PHE A 617 22.89 -5.27 -0.58
C PHE A 617 23.66 -4.00 -0.18
N ILE A 618 24.48 -4.05 0.88
CA ILE A 618 25.35 -2.95 1.32
C ILE A 618 26.28 -2.53 0.19
N LYS A 619 26.93 -3.49 -0.48
CA LYS A 619 27.78 -3.21 -1.65
C LYS A 619 27.01 -2.45 -2.75
N LYS A 620 25.81 -2.92 -3.12
CA LYS A 620 24.95 -2.27 -4.12
C LYS A 620 24.53 -0.84 -3.74
N ILE A 621 24.23 -0.54 -2.48
CA ILE A 621 23.88 0.83 -2.06
C ILE A 621 25.11 1.73 -1.89
N ASN A 622 26.26 1.17 -1.52
CA ASN A 622 27.55 1.86 -1.39
C ASN A 622 28.03 2.32 -2.78
N ASP A 623 28.13 1.40 -3.75
CA ASP A 623 28.40 1.69 -5.17
C ASP A 623 27.49 2.81 -5.69
N LEU A 624 26.19 2.72 -5.41
CA LEU A 624 25.20 3.68 -5.89
C LEU A 624 25.27 5.03 -5.17
N SER A 625 25.77 5.08 -3.93
CA SER A 625 25.96 6.33 -3.19
C SER A 625 27.12 7.12 -3.79
N SER A 626 28.26 6.46 -4.00
CA SER A 626 29.46 7.05 -4.60
C SER A 626 29.20 7.56 -6.03
N VAL A 627 28.39 6.83 -6.82
CA VAL A 627 27.96 7.25 -8.16
C VAL A 627 27.06 8.51 -8.16
N ASN A 628 26.31 8.77 -7.07
CA ASN A 628 25.39 9.91 -6.98
C ASN A 628 25.88 11.02 -6.03
N ASN A 629 27.13 10.96 -5.55
CA ASN A 629 27.68 11.87 -4.53
C ASN A 629 26.81 11.96 -3.26
N ALA A 630 26.20 10.83 -2.87
CA ALA A 630 25.45 10.69 -1.65
C ALA A 630 26.36 10.24 -0.50
N THR A 631 26.02 10.60 0.74
CA THR A 631 26.81 10.28 1.93
C THR A 631 26.08 9.19 2.72
N LEU A 632 26.51 7.92 2.61
CA LEU A 632 25.94 6.81 3.37
C LEU A 632 26.62 6.68 4.74
N ILE A 633 25.82 6.47 5.79
CA ILE A 633 26.27 6.15 7.14
C ILE A 633 25.59 4.84 7.57
N VAL A 634 26.37 3.86 7.99
CA VAL A 634 25.88 2.59 8.55
C VAL A 634 26.47 2.42 9.96
N PRO A 635 25.70 2.66 11.03
CA PRO A 635 26.08 2.20 12.36
C PRO A 635 26.06 0.67 12.43
N ILE A 636 27.01 0.09 13.19
CA ILE A 636 26.97 -1.31 13.62
C ILE A 636 27.50 -1.50 15.04
N GLY A 637 26.85 -2.38 15.80
CA GLY A 637 27.30 -2.84 17.11
C GLY A 637 28.40 -3.91 17.04
N THR A 638 29.34 -3.86 17.98
CA THR A 638 30.52 -4.77 18.03
C THR A 638 30.22 -6.23 18.31
N SER A 639 29.11 -6.52 19.01
CA SER A 639 28.70 -7.89 19.36
C SER A 639 27.96 -8.64 18.23
N SER A 640 27.75 -7.98 17.09
CA SER A 640 26.70 -8.37 16.13
C SER A 640 27.20 -9.10 14.88
N LEU A 641 28.51 -9.29 14.72
CA LEU A 641 29.14 -9.95 13.59
C LEU A 641 30.31 -10.83 14.03
N GLU A 642 30.62 -11.86 13.24
CA GLU A 642 31.89 -12.57 13.36
C GLU A 642 33.07 -11.69 12.91
N LEU A 643 34.26 -11.93 13.46
CA LEU A 643 35.45 -11.09 13.18
C LEU A 643 35.81 -11.03 11.68
N ASP A 644 35.67 -12.15 10.96
CA ASP A 644 35.94 -12.21 9.51
C ASP A 644 34.86 -11.50 8.68
N GLN A 645 33.59 -11.53 9.14
CA GLN A 645 32.49 -10.80 8.54
C GLN A 645 32.69 -9.28 8.71
N LEU A 646 33.01 -8.84 9.93
CA LEU A 646 33.34 -7.44 10.24
C LEU A 646 34.59 -6.97 9.48
N GLY A 647 35.64 -7.79 9.44
CA GLY A 647 36.88 -7.53 8.71
C GLY A 647 36.73 -7.56 7.18
N THR A 648 35.60 -8.08 6.67
CA THR A 648 35.23 -7.99 5.26
C THR A 648 34.38 -6.74 5.01
N LEU A 649 33.38 -6.47 5.86
CA LEU A 649 32.53 -5.28 5.80
C LEU A 649 33.34 -3.98 5.90
N LYS A 650 34.33 -3.91 6.81
CA LYS A 650 35.25 -2.77 6.97
C LYS A 650 36.07 -2.41 5.72
N LYS A 651 36.13 -3.27 4.69
CA LYS A 651 36.86 -3.01 3.42
C LYS A 651 36.01 -2.40 2.32
N GLU A 652 34.68 -2.42 2.47
CA GLU A 652 33.75 -1.91 1.45
C GLU A 652 33.50 -0.40 1.60
N PHE A 653 33.71 0.18 2.78
CA PHE A 653 33.46 1.60 3.07
C PHE A 653 34.72 2.46 2.93
N ASP A 654 34.56 3.70 2.47
CA ASP A 654 35.69 4.63 2.31
C ASP A 654 36.31 5.05 3.66
N LYS A 655 35.47 5.06 4.71
CA LYS A 655 35.86 5.43 6.07
C LYS A 655 35.23 4.49 7.10
N VAL A 656 36.03 4.11 8.09
CA VAL A 656 35.60 3.36 9.26
C VAL A 656 35.90 4.20 10.49
N ILE A 657 34.90 4.43 11.33
CA ILE A 657 35.02 5.04 12.65
C ILE A 657 34.78 3.93 13.66
N ASP A 658 35.62 3.81 14.70
CA ASP A 658 35.54 2.74 15.68
C ASP A 658 35.57 3.30 17.11
N MET A 659 34.38 3.43 17.70
CA MET A 659 34.19 4.08 19.00
C MET A 659 34.43 3.16 20.20
N VAL A 660 34.62 1.86 19.95
CA VAL A 660 34.86 0.87 21.03
C VAL A 660 36.36 0.73 21.35
N GLY A 661 37.25 1.35 20.56
CA GLY A 661 38.70 1.34 20.77
C GLY A 661 39.25 2.28 21.85
N ASN A 662 38.46 3.24 22.36
CA ASN A 662 38.91 4.27 23.31
C ASN A 662 38.60 3.94 24.78
N GLY A 663 38.50 2.65 25.13
CA GLY A 663 38.05 2.18 26.46
C GLY A 663 39.12 1.64 27.40
N ASP A 664 40.32 1.30 26.90
CA ASP A 664 41.39 0.63 27.66
C ASP A 664 42.70 1.46 27.64
N ASP A 665 42.83 2.40 28.60
CA ASP A 665 44.08 3.10 28.99
C ASP A 665 44.03 3.50 30.49
#